data_AF-A0A399Z8E2-F1
#
_entry.id   AF-A0A399Z8E2-F1
#
_cell.length_a   1.000
_cell.length_b   1.000
_cell.length_c   1.000
_cell.angle_alpha   90.00
_cell.angle_beta   90.00
_cell.angle_gamma   90.00
#
_symmetry.space_group_name_H-M   'P 1'
#
loop_
_entity.id
_entity.type
_entity.pdbx_description
1 polymer ?
#
loop_
_entity_poly.entity_id
_entity_poly.type
_entity_poly.pdbx_seq_one_letter_code
_entity_poly.pdbx_strand_id
1 'polypeptide(L)'
;MKPIIGNHISLFRMAFPQLFSMCVDDECECRALLTDLDMDSQYPHYIPQGTYRNIVNIRYFGDGRKTKESPWHAHRVDLWSSELELADKLESRGYNPRIRSRNNWRVGINRLHYDDIQEEAAKLSKVVGDAEIVVGAFLTDKGNSPLSQRFNLMPASHLHPSMIVAVEINGQIVEDEIVEIKRVPYRGAVYDFEVENLHNYIVGGIVVHNSIYRWRGADWRNVQRFEADFPDAQVILLEQNYRSRQNILDAAMSVIDRAQHRRKKKLHTERGAGEKIFFYEAPDDYAEASFVVDTIAQLVASKQLEPGDCAVMYRTNAMSRLLEEAFLAARLPYRLVGAQRFYGRREVKDIVSFLRLIHNPADEASLDRVINVPKRGIGDKALSTLHMTARQANLSAGTVLLDLARGSASPFWDQFTGRAALPLADFGATLANWKAAAPALTVPELFDRIVNDLNYKDYIDDQSEEGKDRWENVQELKRLANEYATRTLEEFLENIALVSDQDTIAEGNVPTLLTLHAAKGAMEEERRLFYVGITRAKDRLYLLRAVQRGGRGYSEEQLPSRYLDDLPADLIQGRSRTGRSLRPRETHTSWTRPSEPRAARVVETRFRAGTRVQHAAWGEGIVLDSRVDGDDELVDVVFESVGIKRLAASLANLKIV
;
A
#
# COMPACT_ATOMS: atom_id res chain seq x y z
N MET A 1 9.61 3.90 -13.64
CA MET A 1 10.61 4.76 -14.30
C MET A 1 11.27 5.62 -13.25
N LYS A 2 12.56 5.39 -12.96
CA LYS A 2 13.43 6.39 -12.31
C LYS A 2 14.44 6.90 -13.37
N PRO A 3 15.10 8.03 -13.13
CA PRO A 3 15.19 9.12 -14.10
C PRO A 3 16.30 8.96 -15.15
N ILE A 4 15.98 9.42 -16.37
CA ILE A 4 16.96 9.83 -17.38
C ILE A 4 17.42 11.26 -17.05
N ILE A 5 18.62 11.57 -17.50
CA ILE A 5 19.28 12.85 -17.30
C ILE A 5 19.12 13.69 -18.57
N GLY A 6 18.54 14.88 -18.43
CA GLY A 6 18.32 15.82 -19.53
C GLY A 6 18.28 17.28 -19.09
N ASN A 7 18.55 18.19 -20.03
CA ASN A 7 18.58 19.64 -19.80
C ASN A 7 17.83 20.40 -20.90
N HIS A 8 17.13 21.47 -20.47
CA HIS A 8 16.54 22.55 -21.25
C HIS A 8 15.97 22.19 -22.63
N ILE A 9 14.64 22.28 -22.80
CA ILE A 9 14.04 22.30 -24.14
C ILE A 9 14.27 23.67 -24.77
N SER A 10 14.78 23.70 -26.00
CA SER A 10 14.82 24.94 -26.78
C SER A 10 13.41 25.33 -27.22
N LEU A 11 12.89 26.41 -26.62
CA LEU A 11 11.56 26.97 -26.93
C LEU A 11 11.38 27.33 -28.42
N PHE A 12 12.47 27.53 -29.15
CA PHE A 12 12.44 28.06 -30.52
C PHE A 12 12.01 27.06 -31.60
N ARG A 13 11.90 25.75 -31.32
CA ARG A 13 11.65 24.75 -32.39
C ARG A 13 10.39 23.90 -32.29
N MET A 14 9.73 23.75 -31.15
CA MET A 14 8.64 22.75 -31.04
C MET A 14 7.29 23.20 -30.50
N ALA A 15 7.13 24.34 -29.82
CA ALA A 15 5.85 24.61 -29.14
C ALA A 15 5.35 26.05 -29.16
N PHE A 16 6.13 27.03 -29.64
CA PHE A 16 5.75 28.43 -29.57
C PHE A 16 4.43 28.78 -30.30
N PRO A 17 4.14 28.24 -31.50
CA PRO A 17 2.88 28.51 -32.19
C PRO A 17 1.66 27.86 -31.52
N GLN A 18 1.82 26.67 -30.93
CA GLN A 18 0.73 25.94 -30.25
C GLN A 18 0.42 26.57 -28.89
N LEU A 19 1.44 26.90 -28.09
CA LEU A 19 1.32 27.56 -26.78
C LEU A 19 0.63 28.94 -26.86
N PHE A 20 0.80 29.69 -27.95
CA PHE A 20 0.14 30.99 -28.14
C PHE A 20 -1.23 30.91 -28.81
N SER A 21 -1.52 29.82 -29.53
CA SER A 21 -2.82 29.63 -30.20
C SER A 21 -3.93 29.17 -29.25
N MET A 22 -3.57 28.54 -28.14
CA MET A 22 -4.49 28.19 -27.06
C MET A 22 -4.47 29.36 -26.07
N CYS A 23 -5.61 30.04 -25.87
CA CYS A 23 -5.74 31.03 -24.80
C CYS A 23 -5.75 30.28 -23.46
N VAL A 24 -4.58 29.96 -22.93
CA VAL A 24 -4.44 29.14 -21.73
C VAL A 24 -4.76 29.96 -20.48
N ASP A 25 -6.04 30.02 -20.12
CA ASP A 25 -6.54 30.43 -18.80
C ASP A 25 -7.21 29.26 -18.04
N ASP A 26 -7.27 28.05 -18.64
CA ASP A 26 -7.86 26.85 -18.03
C ASP A 26 -6.81 25.76 -17.69
N GLU A 27 -6.81 25.31 -16.43
CA GLU A 27 -5.92 24.27 -15.91
C GLU A 27 -6.14 22.91 -16.62
N CYS A 28 -7.36 22.65 -17.12
CA CYS A 28 -7.65 21.42 -17.87
C CYS A 28 -6.92 21.37 -19.21
N GLU A 29 -6.84 22.49 -19.93
CA GLU A 29 -6.13 22.57 -21.22
C GLU A 29 -4.61 22.44 -21.05
N CYS A 30 -4.04 23.03 -19.99
CA CYS A 30 -2.66 22.80 -19.59
C CYS A 30 -2.35 21.32 -19.37
N ARG A 31 -3.22 20.60 -18.65
CA ARG A 31 -3.04 19.17 -18.36
C ARG A 31 -3.18 18.31 -19.63
N ALA A 32 -4.09 18.67 -20.53
CA ALA A 32 -4.23 18.02 -21.82
C ALA A 32 -2.96 18.20 -22.66
N LEU A 33 -2.43 19.42 -22.74
CA LEU A 33 -1.17 19.71 -23.46
C LEU A 33 0.03 18.96 -22.86
N LEU A 34 0.15 18.91 -21.54
CA LEU A 34 1.19 18.12 -20.87
C LEU A 34 1.06 16.62 -21.19
N THR A 35 -0.17 16.11 -21.23
CA THR A 35 -0.44 14.71 -21.60
C THR A 35 -0.08 14.44 -23.07
N ASP A 36 -0.42 15.35 -23.99
CA ASP A 36 -0.08 15.25 -25.41
C ASP A 36 1.44 15.29 -25.66
N LEU A 37 2.18 15.96 -24.77
CA LEU A 37 3.64 16.02 -24.79
C LEU A 37 4.31 14.90 -23.96
N ASP A 38 3.52 14.01 -23.34
CA ASP A 38 3.93 12.97 -22.38
C ASP A 38 4.81 13.50 -21.23
N MET A 39 4.51 14.73 -20.83
CA MET A 39 5.15 15.42 -19.72
C MET A 39 4.29 15.31 -18.46
N ASP A 40 4.94 14.96 -17.36
CA ASP A 40 4.38 14.97 -16.02
C ASP A 40 4.66 16.32 -15.34
N SER A 41 3.61 16.96 -14.85
CA SER A 41 3.66 18.19 -14.06
C SER A 41 4.57 18.12 -12.82
N GLN A 42 4.87 16.92 -12.32
CA GLN A 42 5.77 16.70 -11.17
C GLN A 42 7.26 16.90 -11.49
N TYR A 43 7.65 16.94 -12.77
CA TYR A 43 9.04 17.12 -13.21
C TYR A 43 9.15 18.31 -14.17
N PRO A 44 9.00 19.55 -13.68
CA PRO A 44 9.02 20.73 -14.52
C PRO A 44 10.39 20.95 -15.19
N HIS A 45 10.39 21.21 -16.50
CA HIS A 45 11.61 21.56 -17.26
C HIS A 45 12.14 22.96 -16.95
N TYR A 46 11.31 23.80 -16.34
CA TYR A 46 11.69 25.12 -15.85
C TYR A 46 11.21 25.29 -14.41
N ILE A 47 12.16 25.54 -13.51
CA ILE A 47 11.88 25.92 -12.12
C ILE A 47 12.23 27.40 -12.00
N PRO A 48 11.28 28.29 -11.67
CA PRO A 48 11.55 29.70 -11.48
C PRO A 48 12.66 29.92 -10.45
N GLN A 49 13.68 30.68 -10.84
CA GLN A 49 14.74 31.08 -9.93
C GLN A 49 14.19 32.20 -9.02
N GLY A 50 13.74 31.86 -7.80
CA GLY A 50 13.51 32.89 -6.77
C GLY A 50 12.36 32.73 -5.77
N THR A 51 11.56 31.64 -5.78
CA THR A 51 10.32 31.59 -4.96
C THR A 51 10.42 30.81 -3.65
N TYR A 52 11.38 29.90 -3.49
CA TYR A 52 11.48 29.08 -2.27
C TYR A 52 12.55 29.62 -1.31
N ARG A 53 12.13 30.00 -0.09
CA ARG A 53 13.05 30.15 1.04
C ARG A 53 13.46 28.74 1.49
N ASN A 54 14.76 28.48 1.56
CA ASN A 54 15.37 27.27 2.13
C ASN A 54 15.19 25.96 1.30
N ILE A 55 15.73 25.90 0.08
CA ILE A 55 15.77 24.66 -0.75
C ILE A 55 16.93 23.73 -0.32
N VAL A 56 16.66 22.43 -0.21
CA VAL A 56 17.69 21.39 -0.05
C VAL A 56 18.12 20.90 -1.44
N ASN A 57 19.38 21.12 -1.80
CA ASN A 57 19.90 20.78 -3.12
C ASN A 57 20.77 19.51 -3.05
N ILE A 58 20.32 18.42 -3.68
CA ILE A 58 21.13 17.22 -3.90
C ILE A 58 21.86 17.34 -5.25
N ARG A 59 23.17 17.13 -5.21
CA ARG A 59 24.09 17.19 -6.35
C ARG A 59 24.84 15.88 -6.46
N TYR A 60 24.38 15.00 -7.35
CA TYR A 60 25.10 13.78 -7.66
C TYR A 60 26.37 14.10 -8.44
N PHE A 61 27.49 13.46 -8.06
CA PHE A 61 28.81 13.67 -8.66
C PHE A 61 29.30 15.13 -8.56
N GLY A 62 28.76 15.90 -7.62
CA GLY A 62 29.02 17.32 -7.44
C GLY A 62 30.26 17.65 -6.59
N ASP A 63 31.01 16.65 -6.12
CA ASP A 63 32.24 16.82 -5.32
C ASP A 63 33.46 16.18 -5.99
N GLY A 64 34.55 16.94 -6.15
CA GLY A 64 35.77 16.55 -6.88
C GLY A 64 36.61 15.44 -6.23
N ARG A 65 36.15 14.86 -5.12
CA ARG A 65 36.87 13.81 -4.38
C ARG A 65 36.55 12.45 -5.00
N LYS A 66 37.59 11.73 -5.41
CA LYS A 66 37.55 10.33 -5.86
C LYS A 66 38.16 9.44 -4.77
N THR A 67 37.63 8.25 -4.52
CA THR A 67 38.21 7.30 -3.55
C THR A 67 38.96 6.18 -4.28
N LYS A 68 39.71 5.34 -3.55
CA LYS A 68 40.34 4.14 -4.14
C LYS A 68 39.31 3.06 -4.51
N GLU A 69 38.12 3.11 -3.90
CA GLU A 69 37.04 2.12 -4.02
C GLU A 69 35.96 2.54 -5.02
N SER A 70 35.83 3.84 -5.32
CA SER A 70 34.92 4.36 -6.34
C SER A 70 35.67 5.33 -7.27
N PRO A 71 35.74 5.05 -8.58
CA PRO A 71 36.38 5.93 -9.56
C PRO A 71 35.57 7.22 -9.81
N TRP A 72 34.39 7.37 -9.19
CA TRP A 72 33.43 8.46 -9.41
C TRP A 72 33.45 9.52 -8.31
N HIS A 73 33.02 10.73 -8.66
CA HIS A 73 32.89 11.88 -7.76
C HIS A 73 31.83 11.63 -6.67
N ALA A 74 32.11 12.02 -5.42
CA ALA A 74 31.15 11.90 -4.32
C ALA A 74 29.89 12.77 -4.52
N HIS A 75 28.80 12.41 -3.85
CA HIS A 75 27.55 13.16 -3.85
C HIS A 75 27.55 14.23 -2.78
N ARG A 76 26.78 15.30 -3.01
CA ARG A 76 26.72 16.44 -2.11
C ARG A 76 25.31 16.93 -1.93
N VAL A 77 24.92 17.20 -0.69
CA VAL A 77 23.70 17.94 -0.36
C VAL A 77 24.08 19.29 0.22
N ASP A 78 23.36 20.35 -0.18
CA ASP A 78 23.55 21.68 0.36
C ASP A 78 22.23 22.36 0.68
N LEU A 79 22.23 23.09 1.80
CA LEU A 79 21.17 23.99 2.21
C LEU A 79 21.74 25.41 2.31
N TRP A 80 20.99 26.37 1.78
CA TRP A 80 21.31 27.79 1.81
C TRP A 80 20.17 28.54 2.50
N SER A 81 20.50 29.37 3.48
CA SER A 81 19.51 30.19 4.18
C SER A 81 20.15 31.44 4.78
N SER A 82 19.30 32.41 5.11
CA SER A 82 19.64 33.63 5.84
C SER A 82 19.05 33.66 7.26
N GLU A 83 18.30 32.63 7.67
CA GLU A 83 17.59 32.57 8.94
C GLU A 83 18.52 32.09 10.05
N LEU A 84 18.85 32.95 11.02
CA LEU A 84 19.80 32.63 12.10
C LEU A 84 19.25 31.56 13.05
N GLU A 85 17.95 31.61 13.39
CA GLU A 85 17.31 30.60 14.26
C GLU A 85 17.40 29.18 13.68
N LEU A 86 17.35 29.06 12.35
CA LEU A 86 17.50 27.79 11.66
C LEU A 86 18.94 27.27 11.71
N ALA A 87 19.94 28.15 11.72
CA ALA A 87 21.33 27.78 11.91
C ALA A 87 21.55 27.17 13.31
N ASP A 88 21.04 27.82 14.36
CA ASP A 88 21.14 27.33 15.75
C ASP A 88 20.45 25.95 15.91
N LYS A 89 19.27 25.78 15.28
CA LYS A 89 18.55 24.51 15.26
C LYS A 89 19.35 23.40 14.57
N LEU A 90 20.05 23.71 13.49
CA LEU A 90 20.89 22.75 12.78
C LEU A 90 22.16 22.39 13.57
N GLU A 91 22.77 23.36 14.26
CA GLU A 91 23.93 23.15 15.13
C GLU A 91 23.58 22.21 16.30
N SER A 92 22.40 22.39 16.90
CA SER A 92 21.90 21.49 17.98
C SER A 92 21.72 20.03 17.54
N ARG A 93 21.62 19.77 16.22
CA ARG A 93 21.49 18.44 15.61
C ARG A 93 22.80 17.93 15.00
N GLY A 94 23.92 18.59 15.28
CA GLY A 94 25.25 18.16 14.85
C GLY A 94 25.63 18.57 13.44
N TYR A 95 24.86 19.45 12.79
CA TYR A 95 25.27 20.06 11.51
C TYR A 95 26.17 21.27 11.77
N ASN A 96 26.98 21.66 10.78
CA ASN A 96 27.92 22.78 10.91
C ASN A 96 27.59 23.88 9.88
N PRO A 97 26.68 24.83 10.21
CA PRO A 97 26.37 25.99 9.37
C PRO A 97 27.59 26.90 9.23
N ARG A 98 28.01 27.17 8.00
CA ARG A 98 29.15 28.07 7.69
C ARG A 98 28.66 29.38 7.10
N ILE A 99 29.07 30.49 7.68
CA ILE A 99 28.80 31.84 7.15
C ILE A 99 29.54 32.04 5.83
N ARG A 100 28.83 32.43 4.78
CA ARG A 100 29.42 32.73 3.46
C ARG A 100 29.43 34.21 3.12
N SER A 101 28.47 34.98 3.64
CA SER A 101 28.34 36.43 3.45
C SER A 101 27.58 37.06 4.62
N ARG A 102 27.48 38.39 4.66
CA ARG A 102 27.03 39.18 5.82
C ARG A 102 25.77 38.64 6.51
N ASN A 103 24.80 38.08 5.75
CA ASN A 103 23.55 37.51 6.27
C ASN A 103 23.22 36.09 5.79
N ASN A 104 24.12 35.40 5.05
CA ASN A 104 23.82 34.07 4.49
C ASN A 104 24.79 33.00 5.01
N TRP A 105 24.24 31.86 5.39
CA TRP A 105 24.97 30.68 5.80
C TRP A 105 24.64 29.47 4.92
N ARG A 106 25.47 28.44 5.00
CA ARG A 106 25.33 27.20 4.25
C ARG A 106 25.68 25.99 5.11
N VAL A 107 24.88 24.93 4.98
CA VAL A 107 25.27 23.57 5.40
C VAL A 107 25.56 22.76 4.14
N GLY A 108 26.67 22.01 4.13
CA GLY A 108 27.05 21.15 3.02
C GLY A 108 27.57 19.81 3.53
N ILE A 109 26.99 18.72 3.08
CA ILE A 109 27.34 17.35 3.49
C ILE A 109 27.67 16.55 2.25
N ASN A 110 28.71 15.74 2.34
CA ASN A 110 29.11 14.85 1.26
C ASN A 110 28.99 13.39 1.72
N ARG A 111 28.54 12.52 0.82
CA ARG A 111 28.46 11.07 1.03
C ARG A 111 28.87 10.36 -0.25
N LEU A 112 29.44 9.17 -0.09
CA LEU A 112 29.82 8.31 -1.20
C LEU A 112 28.63 7.52 -1.74
N HIS A 113 27.75 7.04 -0.85
CA HIS A 113 26.58 6.26 -1.24
C HIS A 113 25.33 7.14 -1.47
N TYR A 114 24.46 6.68 -2.38
CA TYR A 114 23.19 7.34 -2.70
C TYR A 114 22.22 7.37 -1.54
N ASP A 115 22.05 6.24 -0.86
CA ASP A 115 21.09 6.12 0.24
C ASP A 115 21.47 7.07 1.38
N ASP A 116 22.76 7.14 1.72
CA ASP A 116 23.26 8.06 2.72
C ASP A 116 22.97 9.52 2.34
N ILE A 117 23.24 9.94 1.09
CA ILE A 117 23.01 11.34 0.70
C ILE A 117 21.53 11.69 0.61
N GLN A 118 20.69 10.73 0.21
CA GLN A 118 19.24 10.88 0.17
C GLN A 118 18.66 10.96 1.59
N GLU A 119 19.14 10.11 2.51
CA GLU A 119 18.74 10.14 3.92
C GLU A 119 19.15 11.46 4.58
N GLU A 120 20.37 11.95 4.32
CA GLU A 120 20.82 13.26 4.82
C GLU A 120 19.98 14.41 4.26
N ALA A 121 19.61 14.36 2.97
CA ALA A 121 18.74 15.36 2.39
C ALA A 121 17.32 15.34 2.98
N ALA A 122 16.78 14.15 3.23
CA ALA A 122 15.48 13.99 3.89
C ALA A 122 15.53 14.50 5.35
N LYS A 123 16.61 14.23 6.08
CA LYS A 123 16.84 14.78 7.43
C LYS A 123 16.90 16.31 7.42
N LEU A 124 17.67 16.89 6.51
CA LEU A 124 17.75 18.35 6.36
C LEU A 124 16.40 18.97 5.99
N SER A 125 15.66 18.39 5.04
CA SER A 125 14.33 18.85 4.64
C SER A 125 13.36 18.92 5.83
N LYS A 126 13.31 17.85 6.65
CA LYS A 126 12.47 17.81 7.86
C LYS A 126 12.85 18.85 8.91
N VAL A 127 14.13 19.17 9.08
CA VAL A 127 14.57 20.18 10.06
C VAL A 127 14.04 21.58 9.69
N VAL A 128 13.94 21.84 8.39
CA VAL A 128 13.59 23.12 7.78
C VAL A 128 12.07 23.27 7.55
N GLY A 129 11.26 22.27 7.94
CA GLY A 129 9.80 22.29 7.80
C GLY A 129 9.33 21.75 6.45
N ASP A 130 9.84 20.57 6.07
CA ASP A 130 9.52 19.86 4.83
C ASP A 130 9.88 20.66 3.57
N ALA A 131 11.08 21.26 3.60
CA ALA A 131 11.64 21.97 2.46
C ALA A 131 11.74 21.10 1.20
N GLU A 132 11.49 21.70 0.03
CA GLU A 132 11.62 21.03 -1.25
C GLU A 132 13.05 20.53 -1.49
N ILE A 133 13.16 19.29 -1.98
CA ILE A 133 14.42 18.67 -2.34
C ILE A 133 14.59 18.72 -3.85
N VAL A 134 15.53 19.56 -4.30
CA VAL A 134 15.86 19.68 -5.72
C VAL A 134 17.08 18.81 -6.02
N VAL A 135 16.96 17.96 -7.04
CA VAL A 135 17.97 16.96 -7.40
C VAL A 135 18.56 17.24 -8.78
N GLY A 136 19.89 17.15 -8.89
CA GLY A 136 20.57 17.18 -10.18
C GLY A 136 21.91 16.44 -10.18
N ALA A 137 22.44 16.17 -11.37
CA ALA A 137 23.67 15.41 -11.59
C ALA A 137 24.68 16.18 -12.44
N PHE A 138 25.97 16.00 -12.17
CA PHE A 138 27.07 16.51 -12.99
C PHE A 138 27.82 15.34 -13.63
N LEU A 139 27.58 15.09 -14.91
CA LEU A 139 28.08 13.88 -15.58
C LEU A 139 29.30 14.09 -16.48
N THR A 140 29.56 15.33 -16.89
CA THR A 140 30.65 15.69 -17.80
C THR A 140 31.79 16.38 -17.04
N ASP A 141 33.03 16.06 -17.41
CA ASP A 141 34.21 16.70 -16.82
C ASP A 141 34.25 18.20 -17.18
N LYS A 142 34.81 19.02 -16.29
CA LYS A 142 34.99 20.46 -16.51
C LYS A 142 36.08 20.74 -17.56
N GLY A 143 35.78 20.46 -18.83
CA GLY A 143 36.59 20.85 -19.99
C GLY A 143 36.08 22.16 -20.59
N ASN A 144 36.82 23.26 -20.39
CA ASN A 144 36.75 24.57 -21.07
C ASN A 144 35.41 25.30 -21.28
N SER A 145 34.26 24.82 -20.79
CA SER A 145 33.03 25.62 -20.69
C SER A 145 32.88 26.17 -19.26
N PRO A 146 32.56 27.46 -19.06
CA PRO A 146 32.32 28.06 -17.74
C PRO A 146 31.18 27.42 -16.94
N LEU A 147 30.45 26.49 -17.54
CA LEU A 147 29.26 25.83 -17.03
C LEU A 147 29.37 24.32 -17.32
N SER A 148 29.95 23.51 -16.43
CA SER A 148 29.53 22.09 -16.39
C SER A 148 28.04 22.12 -16.03
N GLN A 149 27.14 21.87 -16.98
CA GLN A 149 25.73 22.09 -16.75
C GLN A 149 25.19 21.02 -15.80
N ARG A 150 24.39 21.45 -14.82
CA ARG A 150 23.67 20.53 -13.93
C ARG A 150 22.58 19.88 -14.75
N PHE A 151 22.58 18.57 -14.85
CA PHE A 151 21.48 17.83 -15.45
C PHE A 151 20.35 17.63 -14.45
N ASN A 152 19.11 17.80 -14.91
CA ASN A 152 17.94 17.47 -14.12
C ASN A 152 17.58 15.99 -14.30
N LEU A 153 17.07 15.38 -13.23
CA LEU A 153 16.54 14.03 -13.23
C LEU A 153 15.07 14.03 -13.64
N MET A 154 14.72 13.37 -14.75
CA MET A 154 13.35 13.33 -15.27
C MET A 154 12.97 11.96 -15.86
N PRO A 155 11.68 11.63 -16.01
CA PRO A 155 11.25 10.41 -16.70
C PRO A 155 11.72 10.37 -18.16
N ALA A 156 11.93 9.17 -18.70
CA ALA A 156 12.32 8.97 -20.10
C ALA A 156 11.32 9.56 -21.10
N SER A 157 10.03 9.56 -20.76
CA SER A 157 8.97 10.15 -21.58
C SER A 157 9.12 11.66 -21.76
N HIS A 158 9.87 12.34 -20.87
CA HIS A 158 10.09 13.78 -20.92
C HIS A 158 11.18 14.17 -21.91
N LEU A 159 11.92 13.22 -22.48
CA LEU A 159 12.90 13.53 -23.52
C LEU A 159 12.17 14.12 -24.73
N HIS A 160 12.70 15.22 -25.26
CA HIS A 160 12.21 15.89 -26.47
C HIS A 160 13.38 16.31 -27.36
N PRO A 161 13.19 16.45 -28.69
CA PRO A 161 14.18 17.05 -29.55
C PRO A 161 14.67 18.40 -29.01
N SER A 162 15.93 18.75 -29.28
CA SER A 162 16.68 19.90 -28.75
C SER A 162 17.11 19.83 -27.29
N MET A 163 16.69 18.82 -26.53
CA MET A 163 17.24 18.61 -25.19
C MET A 163 18.70 18.18 -25.28
N ILE A 164 19.48 18.61 -24.30
CA ILE A 164 20.85 18.11 -24.10
C ILE A 164 20.81 16.93 -23.13
N VAL A 165 21.44 15.83 -23.52
CA VAL A 165 21.61 14.62 -22.71
C VAL A 165 23.09 14.28 -22.57
N ALA A 166 23.43 13.49 -21.56
CA ALA A 166 24.77 12.95 -21.42
C ALA A 166 24.88 11.61 -22.16
N VAL A 167 25.82 11.52 -23.10
CA VAL A 167 26.08 10.33 -23.91
C VAL A 167 27.52 9.87 -23.80
N GLU A 168 27.76 8.58 -23.97
CA GLU A 168 29.10 8.01 -24.06
C GLU A 168 29.56 7.95 -25.52
N ILE A 169 30.68 8.61 -25.81
CA ILE A 169 31.38 8.53 -27.09
C ILE A 169 32.83 8.15 -26.82
N ASN A 170 33.27 7.01 -27.35
CA ASN A 170 34.65 6.50 -27.23
C ASN A 170 35.16 6.43 -25.77
N GLY A 171 34.32 6.00 -24.82
CA GLY A 171 34.68 5.88 -23.41
C GLY A 171 34.68 7.20 -22.62
N GLN A 172 34.22 8.29 -23.22
CA GLN A 172 34.06 9.59 -22.56
C GLN A 172 32.59 10.00 -22.53
N ILE A 173 32.12 10.52 -21.39
CA ILE A 173 30.78 11.09 -21.27
C ILE A 173 30.83 12.55 -21.76
N VAL A 174 30.06 12.86 -22.79
CA VAL A 174 29.95 14.18 -23.40
C VAL A 174 28.48 14.61 -23.50
N GLU A 175 28.26 15.91 -23.68
CA GLU A 175 26.92 16.46 -23.92
C GLU A 175 26.57 16.31 -25.40
N ASP A 176 25.36 15.85 -25.71
CA ASP A 176 24.84 15.77 -27.08
C ASP A 176 23.35 16.16 -27.14
N GLU A 177 22.93 16.64 -28.30
CA GLU A 177 21.56 17.13 -28.54
C GLU A 177 20.67 16.00 -29.08
N ILE A 178 19.48 15.85 -28.52
CA ILE A 178 18.47 14.96 -29.07
C ILE A 178 17.95 15.56 -30.39
N VAL A 179 18.29 14.93 -31.51
CA VAL A 179 17.83 15.38 -32.84
C VAL A 179 16.41 14.87 -33.15
N GLU A 180 16.11 13.63 -32.79
CA GLU A 180 14.85 12.96 -33.11
C GLU A 180 14.50 11.95 -32.01
N ILE A 181 13.21 11.77 -31.73
CA ILE A 181 12.72 10.71 -30.82
C ILE A 181 11.76 9.81 -31.58
N LYS A 182 12.08 8.52 -31.63
CA LYS A 182 11.22 7.47 -32.16
C LYS A 182 10.71 6.62 -31.02
N ARG A 183 9.40 6.51 -30.91
CA ARG A 183 8.75 5.62 -29.95
C ARG A 183 8.36 4.34 -30.66
N VAL A 184 8.87 3.22 -30.15
CA VAL A 184 8.54 1.89 -30.65
C VAL A 184 7.78 1.17 -29.55
N PRO A 185 6.60 0.60 -29.83
CA PRO A 185 5.91 -0.26 -28.86
C PRO A 185 6.83 -1.41 -28.45
N TYR A 186 7.34 -1.36 -27.22
CA TYR A 186 8.20 -2.40 -26.69
C TYR A 186 7.35 -3.47 -26.00
N ARG A 187 7.37 -4.69 -26.55
CA ARG A 187 6.82 -5.89 -25.90
C ARG A 187 7.97 -6.83 -25.56
N GLY A 188 8.68 -6.52 -24.48
CA GLY A 188 9.80 -7.32 -23.97
C GLY A 188 10.03 -7.10 -22.48
N ALA A 189 11.02 -7.78 -21.90
CA ALA A 189 11.35 -7.64 -20.48
C ALA A 189 12.24 -6.40 -20.24
N VAL A 190 12.09 -5.74 -19.09
CA VAL A 190 13.00 -4.68 -18.62
C VAL A 190 13.79 -5.25 -17.44
N TYR A 191 15.12 -5.21 -17.52
CA TYR A 191 16.01 -5.72 -16.49
C TYR A 191 16.38 -4.62 -15.48
N ASP A 192 16.51 -5.00 -14.22
CA ASP A 192 17.00 -4.15 -13.12
C ASP A 192 18.39 -4.64 -12.75
N PHE A 193 19.39 -3.76 -12.76
CA PHE A 193 20.76 -4.11 -12.44
C PHE A 193 21.24 -3.27 -11.28
N GLU A 194 21.10 -3.75 -10.05
CA GLU A 194 21.79 -3.14 -8.92
C GLU A 194 23.26 -3.59 -8.96
N VAL A 195 24.14 -2.74 -9.51
CA VAL A 195 25.56 -3.01 -9.62
C VAL A 195 26.29 -2.28 -8.49
N GLU A 196 26.99 -3.04 -7.67
CA GLU A 196 27.80 -2.49 -6.57
C GLU A 196 28.84 -1.50 -7.14
N ASN A 197 28.85 -0.26 -6.62
CA ASN A 197 29.72 0.85 -7.05
C ASN A 197 29.46 1.45 -8.45
N LEU A 198 28.42 1.01 -9.17
CA LEU A 198 28.01 1.56 -10.48
C LEU A 198 26.54 2.00 -10.41
N HIS A 199 26.35 3.31 -10.34
CA HIS A 199 25.03 3.91 -10.08
C HIS A 199 24.37 4.54 -11.33
N ASN A 200 25.11 4.60 -12.43
CA ASN A 200 24.61 4.86 -13.77
C ASN A 200 25.08 3.73 -14.69
N TYR A 201 24.33 3.47 -15.74
CA TYR A 201 24.76 2.62 -16.84
C TYR A 201 24.46 3.29 -18.18
N ILE A 202 25.15 2.85 -19.22
CA ILE A 202 24.98 3.38 -20.57
C ILE A 202 24.06 2.45 -21.34
N VAL A 203 22.89 2.97 -21.75
CA VAL A 203 21.92 2.25 -22.59
C VAL A 203 21.90 2.89 -23.95
N GLY A 204 22.36 2.16 -24.97
CA GLY A 204 22.39 2.67 -26.33
C GLY A 204 23.16 3.99 -26.46
N GLY A 205 24.22 4.16 -25.66
CA GLY A 205 25.03 5.39 -25.64
C GLY A 205 24.52 6.49 -24.71
N ILE A 206 23.36 6.37 -24.06
CA ILE A 206 22.82 7.39 -23.14
C ILE A 206 23.08 6.99 -21.68
N VAL A 207 23.53 7.93 -20.86
CA VAL A 207 23.74 7.71 -19.42
C VAL A 207 22.40 7.76 -18.67
N VAL A 208 22.03 6.67 -17.99
CA VAL A 208 20.77 6.53 -17.23
C VAL A 208 21.02 6.09 -15.78
N HIS A 209 20.13 6.48 -14.86
CA HIS A 209 20.21 6.12 -13.44
C HIS A 209 19.38 4.86 -13.12
N ASN A 210 19.88 4.01 -12.21
CA ASN A 210 19.16 2.84 -11.73
C ASN A 210 18.01 3.19 -10.78
N SER A 211 16.79 2.76 -11.08
CA SER A 211 15.86 2.25 -10.05
C SER A 211 14.53 1.79 -10.66
N ILE A 212 14.11 0.58 -10.26
CA ILE A 212 12.74 0.11 -10.37
C ILE A 212 12.39 -0.83 -9.20
N TYR A 213 11.80 -0.29 -8.12
CA TYR A 213 11.24 -1.12 -7.05
C TYR A 213 10.14 -2.07 -7.60
N ARG A 214 10.28 -3.36 -7.29
CA ARG A 214 9.49 -4.50 -7.77
C ARG A 214 7.99 -4.54 -7.40
N TRP A 215 7.49 -3.69 -6.51
CA TRP A 215 6.03 -3.66 -6.23
C TRP A 215 5.20 -3.07 -7.41
N ARG A 216 5.85 -2.76 -8.55
CA ARG A 216 5.28 -2.37 -9.85
C ARG A 216 5.50 -3.40 -10.98
N GLY A 217 5.66 -4.69 -10.67
CA GLY A 217 5.60 -5.76 -11.69
C GLY A 217 6.92 -6.38 -12.12
N ALA A 218 7.83 -6.70 -11.19
CA ALA A 218 8.99 -7.50 -11.60
C ALA A 218 8.65 -8.99 -11.77
N ASP A 219 8.91 -9.49 -12.97
CA ASP A 219 8.65 -10.86 -13.42
C ASP A 219 9.86 -11.76 -13.08
N TRP A 220 9.61 -12.97 -12.55
CA TRP A 220 10.66 -13.95 -12.30
C TRP A 220 11.37 -14.39 -13.61
N ARG A 221 10.69 -14.25 -14.76
CA ARG A 221 11.24 -14.53 -16.09
C ARG A 221 12.47 -13.70 -16.41
N ASN A 222 12.65 -12.54 -15.78
CA ASN A 222 13.81 -11.67 -15.99
C ASN A 222 15.12 -12.37 -15.58
N VAL A 223 15.11 -13.16 -14.50
CA VAL A 223 16.32 -13.89 -14.07
C VAL A 223 16.63 -15.06 -15.01
N GLN A 224 15.61 -15.71 -15.57
CA GLN A 224 15.83 -16.80 -16.54
C GLN A 224 16.29 -16.28 -17.91
N ARG A 225 15.79 -15.11 -18.34
CA ARG A 225 16.21 -14.48 -19.60
C ARG A 225 17.58 -13.81 -19.51
N PHE A 226 18.03 -13.40 -18.32
CA PHE A 226 19.37 -12.85 -18.14
C PHE A 226 20.49 -13.79 -18.65
N GLU A 227 20.35 -15.09 -18.42
CA GLU A 227 21.32 -16.09 -18.93
C GLU A 227 21.22 -16.29 -20.45
N ALA A 228 20.05 -16.03 -21.05
CA ALA A 228 19.87 -16.09 -22.48
C ALA A 228 20.41 -14.84 -23.18
N ASP A 229 20.23 -13.67 -22.57
CA ASP A 229 20.63 -12.37 -23.10
C ASP A 229 22.14 -12.09 -22.90
N PHE A 230 22.73 -12.67 -21.84
CA PHE A 230 24.17 -12.56 -21.54
C PHE A 230 24.78 -13.96 -21.32
N PRO A 231 25.07 -14.71 -22.41
CA PRO A 231 25.60 -16.07 -22.31
C PRO A 231 26.95 -16.16 -21.58
N ASP A 232 27.73 -15.08 -21.62
CA ASP A 232 29.06 -15.00 -20.99
C ASP A 232 29.00 -14.51 -19.52
N ALA A 233 27.80 -14.26 -18.97
CA ALA A 233 27.66 -13.76 -17.61
C ALA A 233 28.06 -14.82 -16.57
N GLN A 234 28.93 -14.42 -15.64
CA GLN A 234 29.27 -15.28 -14.51
C GLN A 234 28.14 -15.27 -13.47
N VAL A 235 27.56 -16.44 -13.20
CA VAL A 235 26.55 -16.59 -12.15
C VAL A 235 27.21 -17.07 -10.85
N ILE A 236 27.05 -16.27 -9.80
CA ILE A 236 27.45 -16.63 -8.43
C ILE A 236 26.21 -16.83 -7.58
N LEU A 237 26.05 -18.03 -7.01
CA LEU A 237 24.96 -18.35 -6.09
C LEU A 237 25.44 -18.20 -4.65
N LEU A 238 24.84 -17.25 -3.92
CA LEU A 238 25.07 -17.09 -2.49
C LEU A 238 24.16 -18.08 -1.74
N GLU A 239 24.76 -19.19 -1.29
CA GLU A 239 24.06 -20.31 -0.65
C GLU A 239 24.26 -20.38 0.87
N GLN A 240 25.28 -19.70 1.40
CA GLN A 240 25.52 -19.63 2.83
C GLN A 240 24.58 -18.60 3.48
N ASN A 241 23.77 -19.04 4.43
CA ASN A 241 22.86 -18.21 5.21
C ASN A 241 23.41 -17.95 6.61
N TYR A 242 23.58 -16.68 6.95
CA TYR A 242 24.10 -16.25 8.25
C TYR A 242 23.01 -15.91 9.28
N ARG A 243 21.72 -15.98 8.89
CA ARG A 243 20.58 -15.55 9.71
C ARG A 243 19.91 -16.71 10.44
N SER A 244 19.47 -17.74 9.73
CA SER A 244 18.55 -18.77 10.23
C SER A 244 19.27 -20.07 10.52
N ARG A 245 18.79 -20.85 11.49
CA ARG A 245 19.26 -22.22 11.78
C ARG A 245 18.84 -23.21 10.67
N GLN A 246 19.53 -24.35 10.57
CA GLN A 246 19.34 -25.28 9.45
C GLN A 246 17.91 -25.83 9.37
N ASN A 247 17.24 -26.17 10.47
CA ASN A 247 15.86 -26.66 10.45
C ASN A 247 14.87 -25.64 9.84
N ILE A 248 15.09 -24.33 10.09
CA ILE A 248 14.28 -23.25 9.51
C ILE A 248 14.55 -23.12 8.01
N LEU A 249 15.83 -23.23 7.60
CA LEU A 249 16.21 -23.18 6.20
C LEU A 249 15.67 -24.38 5.42
N ASP A 250 15.76 -25.59 5.97
CA ASP A 250 15.27 -26.82 5.35
C ASP A 250 13.76 -26.75 5.15
N ALA A 251 13.03 -26.25 6.15
CA ALA A 251 11.60 -25.99 6.03
C ALA A 251 11.28 -24.92 4.98
N ALA A 252 11.99 -23.79 4.97
CA ALA A 252 11.81 -22.76 3.94
C ALA A 252 12.07 -23.32 2.54
N MET A 253 13.13 -24.11 2.40
CA MET A 253 13.53 -24.76 1.16
C MET A 253 12.48 -25.77 0.68
N SER A 254 11.93 -26.59 1.57
CA SER A 254 10.86 -27.56 1.26
C SER A 254 9.60 -26.89 0.68
N VAL A 255 9.26 -25.70 1.16
CA VAL A 255 8.15 -24.89 0.65
C VAL A 255 8.52 -24.29 -0.71
N ILE A 256 9.65 -23.61 -0.84
CA ILE A 256 9.97 -22.84 -2.05
C ILE A 256 10.44 -23.72 -3.21
N ASP A 257 10.93 -24.93 -2.96
CA ASP A 257 11.37 -25.86 -4.01
C ASP A 257 10.21 -26.44 -4.83
N ARG A 258 8.97 -26.35 -4.31
CA ARG A 258 7.75 -26.65 -5.06
C ARG A 258 7.28 -25.48 -5.95
N ALA A 259 7.91 -24.30 -5.87
CA ALA A 259 7.59 -23.20 -6.78
C ALA A 259 8.11 -23.51 -8.18
N GLN A 260 7.28 -23.29 -9.20
CA GLN A 260 7.72 -23.49 -10.58
C GLN A 260 8.64 -22.34 -10.99
N HIS A 261 9.45 -22.58 -12.02
CA HIS A 261 10.28 -21.57 -12.66
C HIS A 261 11.30 -20.85 -11.76
N ARG A 262 11.80 -21.55 -10.74
CA ARG A 262 12.86 -21.06 -9.85
C ARG A 262 14.19 -21.74 -10.15
N ARG A 263 15.29 -20.98 -10.06
CA ARG A 263 16.63 -21.54 -9.98
C ARG A 263 16.87 -22.13 -8.60
N LYS A 264 17.17 -23.43 -8.54
CA LYS A 264 17.42 -24.13 -7.27
C LYS A 264 18.67 -23.58 -6.60
N LYS A 265 18.56 -23.35 -5.30
CA LYS A 265 19.67 -22.97 -4.40
C LYS A 265 19.62 -23.91 -3.20
N LYS A 266 20.77 -24.31 -2.67
CA LYS A 266 20.86 -25.13 -1.46
C LYS A 266 21.34 -24.28 -0.30
N LEU A 267 20.40 -23.67 0.41
CA LEU A 267 20.74 -22.84 1.56
C LEU A 267 21.31 -23.71 2.69
N HIS A 268 22.47 -23.33 3.21
CA HIS A 268 23.10 -23.98 4.36
C HIS A 268 23.59 -22.96 5.38
N THR A 269 23.76 -23.37 6.63
CA THR A 269 24.27 -22.50 7.70
C THR A 269 25.27 -23.20 8.61
N GLU A 270 26.24 -22.42 9.11
CA GLU A 270 27.19 -22.85 10.15
C GLU A 270 26.62 -22.69 11.57
N ARG A 271 25.42 -22.09 11.72
CA ARG A 271 24.75 -21.96 13.02
C ARG A 271 24.20 -23.31 13.54
N GLY A 272 24.34 -24.41 12.81
CA GLY A 272 23.83 -25.73 13.21
C GLY A 272 22.30 -25.88 13.09
N ALA A 273 21.79 -27.03 13.53
CA ALA A 273 20.40 -27.46 13.28
C ALA A 273 19.34 -26.54 13.88
N GLY A 274 19.51 -26.12 15.14
CA GLY A 274 18.51 -25.38 15.89
C GLY A 274 17.35 -26.25 16.38
N GLU A 275 16.31 -25.61 16.90
CA GLU A 275 15.10 -26.28 17.37
C GLU A 275 14.20 -26.70 16.20
N LYS A 276 13.28 -27.63 16.45
CA LYS A 276 12.22 -27.97 15.49
C LYS A 276 11.17 -26.88 15.44
N ILE A 277 10.50 -26.77 14.29
CA ILE A 277 9.43 -25.79 14.07
C ILE A 277 8.25 -26.18 14.95
N PHE A 278 7.80 -25.23 15.79
CA PHE A 278 6.66 -25.47 16.63
C PHE A 278 5.37 -25.19 15.86
N PHE A 279 4.46 -26.16 15.80
CA PHE A 279 3.15 -26.02 15.18
C PHE A 279 2.05 -26.10 16.25
N TYR A 280 1.14 -25.12 16.24
CA TYR A 280 -0.01 -25.09 17.14
C TYR A 280 -1.30 -24.91 16.37
N GLU A 281 -2.26 -25.77 16.66
CA GLU A 281 -3.62 -25.68 16.16
C GLU A 281 -4.55 -25.22 17.30
N ALA A 282 -4.91 -23.94 17.26
CA ALA A 282 -5.82 -23.32 18.19
C ALA A 282 -7.28 -23.69 17.84
N PRO A 283 -8.17 -23.88 18.83
CA PRO A 283 -9.59 -24.13 18.56
C PRO A 283 -10.26 -22.97 17.83
N ASP A 284 -9.91 -21.73 18.19
CA ASP A 284 -10.41 -20.49 17.61
C ASP A 284 -9.29 -19.43 17.56
N ASP A 285 -9.59 -18.26 17.00
CA ASP A 285 -8.65 -17.16 16.84
C ASP A 285 -8.36 -16.38 18.13
N TYR A 286 -9.25 -16.41 19.13
CA TYR A 286 -8.93 -15.92 20.47
C TYR A 286 -7.85 -16.78 21.12
N ALA A 287 -8.01 -18.10 21.08
CA ALA A 287 -7.03 -19.03 21.61
C ALA A 287 -5.70 -18.95 20.84
N GLU A 288 -5.73 -18.67 19.54
CA GLU A 288 -4.53 -18.38 18.76
C GLU A 288 -3.81 -17.12 19.29
N ALA A 289 -4.53 -16.01 19.45
CA ALA A 289 -3.97 -14.75 19.95
C ALA A 289 -3.45 -14.87 21.39
N SER A 290 -4.22 -15.49 22.29
CA SER A 290 -3.80 -15.76 23.67
C SER A 290 -2.56 -16.64 23.71
N PHE A 291 -2.50 -17.71 22.90
CA PHE A 291 -1.33 -18.57 22.85
C PHE A 291 -0.06 -17.82 22.44
N VAL A 292 -0.15 -16.89 21.46
CA VAL A 292 0.99 -16.05 21.05
C VAL A 292 1.49 -15.23 22.24
N VAL A 293 0.59 -14.52 22.91
CA VAL A 293 0.93 -13.60 24.01
C VAL A 293 1.46 -14.37 25.22
N ASP A 294 0.81 -15.48 25.61
CA ASP A 294 1.23 -16.33 26.72
C ASP A 294 2.61 -16.95 26.46
N THR A 295 2.87 -17.39 25.22
CA THR A 295 4.17 -17.96 24.84
C THR A 295 5.27 -16.92 24.92
N ILE A 296 5.04 -15.70 24.39
CA ILE A 296 6.00 -14.60 24.48
C ILE A 296 6.25 -14.25 25.96
N ALA A 297 5.18 -14.10 26.75
CA ALA A 297 5.28 -13.80 28.18
C ALA A 297 6.11 -14.85 28.92
N GLN A 298 5.86 -16.14 28.66
CA GLN A 298 6.60 -17.24 29.29
C GLN A 298 8.07 -17.26 28.89
N LEU A 299 8.39 -17.05 27.61
CA LEU A 299 9.77 -17.04 27.12
C LEU A 299 10.58 -15.87 27.67
N VAL A 300 9.95 -14.69 27.76
CA VAL A 300 10.53 -13.50 28.39
C VAL A 300 10.71 -13.71 29.90
N ALA A 301 9.69 -14.21 30.60
CA ALA A 301 9.75 -14.46 32.05
C ALA A 301 10.83 -15.49 32.41
N SER A 302 11.04 -16.49 31.53
CA SER A 302 12.11 -17.49 31.69
C SER A 302 13.49 -17.02 31.23
N LYS A 303 13.62 -15.75 30.80
CA LYS A 303 14.86 -15.13 30.30
C LYS A 303 15.51 -15.87 29.12
N GLN A 304 14.68 -16.55 28.32
CA GLN A 304 15.17 -17.23 27.12
C GLN A 304 15.27 -16.27 25.92
N LEU A 305 14.43 -15.24 25.90
CA LEU A 305 14.38 -14.22 24.84
C LEU A 305 14.10 -12.85 25.46
N GLU A 306 14.59 -11.80 24.80
CA GLU A 306 14.16 -10.44 25.09
C GLU A 306 12.85 -10.14 24.34
N PRO A 307 12.00 -9.22 24.84
CA PRO A 307 10.71 -8.95 24.17
C PRO A 307 10.88 -8.48 22.72
N GLY A 308 11.91 -7.67 22.41
CA GLY A 308 12.20 -7.21 21.04
C GLY A 308 12.79 -8.27 20.11
N ASP A 309 13.13 -9.45 20.60
CA ASP A 309 13.49 -10.60 19.76
C ASP A 309 12.26 -11.27 19.14
N CYS A 310 11.06 -10.95 19.63
CA CYS A 310 9.81 -11.56 19.21
C CYS A 310 9.13 -10.75 18.08
N ALA A 311 8.72 -11.45 17.02
CA ALA A 311 7.92 -10.88 15.95
C ALA A 311 6.73 -11.77 15.60
N VAL A 312 5.55 -11.17 15.41
CA VAL A 312 4.30 -11.83 15.04
C VAL A 312 3.90 -11.35 13.65
N MET A 313 3.88 -12.29 12.70
CA MET A 313 3.61 -12.00 11.30
C MET A 313 2.25 -12.56 10.88
N TYR A 314 1.44 -11.76 10.20
CA TYR A 314 0.11 -12.14 9.72
C TYR A 314 -0.15 -11.64 8.29
N ARG A 315 -1.18 -12.17 7.62
CA ARG A 315 -1.39 -11.94 6.18
C ARG A 315 -2.12 -10.63 5.87
N THR A 316 -3.15 -10.28 6.63
CA THR A 316 -3.98 -9.08 6.40
C THR A 316 -4.00 -8.20 7.62
N ASN A 317 -4.13 -6.89 7.42
CA ASN A 317 -4.15 -5.91 8.50
C ASN A 317 -5.30 -6.16 9.48
N ALA A 318 -6.43 -6.74 9.04
CA ALA A 318 -7.56 -7.07 9.90
C ALA A 318 -7.19 -8.07 11.02
N MET A 319 -6.25 -8.99 10.76
CA MET A 319 -5.81 -9.98 11.76
C MET A 319 -5.10 -9.36 12.96
N SER A 320 -4.64 -8.10 12.87
CA SER A 320 -3.94 -7.45 13.97
C SER A 320 -4.84 -7.23 15.19
N ARG A 321 -6.16 -7.03 15.00
CA ARG A 321 -7.08 -6.65 16.09
C ARG A 321 -7.01 -7.58 17.30
N LEU A 322 -7.21 -8.89 17.09
CA LEU A 322 -7.22 -9.86 18.20
C LEU A 322 -5.85 -9.99 18.88
N LEU A 323 -4.77 -9.85 18.11
CA LEU A 323 -3.42 -9.83 18.67
C LEU A 323 -3.23 -8.60 19.54
N GLU A 324 -3.56 -7.42 19.02
CA GLU A 324 -3.50 -6.14 19.75
C GLU A 324 -4.31 -6.22 21.06
N GLU A 325 -5.53 -6.74 21.03
CA GLU A 325 -6.38 -6.95 22.21
C GLU A 325 -5.75 -7.92 23.22
N ALA A 326 -5.16 -9.03 22.77
CA ALA A 326 -4.50 -9.98 23.65
C ALA A 326 -3.25 -9.36 24.32
N PHE A 327 -2.45 -8.58 23.59
CA PHE A 327 -1.30 -7.86 24.15
C PHE A 327 -1.75 -6.83 25.21
N LEU A 328 -2.80 -6.06 24.92
CA LEU A 328 -3.37 -5.08 25.86
C LEU A 328 -3.93 -5.76 27.12
N ALA A 329 -4.67 -6.87 26.96
CA ALA A 329 -5.21 -7.63 28.07
C ALA A 329 -4.11 -8.19 29.00
N ALA A 330 -2.99 -8.65 28.42
CA ALA A 330 -1.82 -9.10 29.16
C ALA A 330 -0.94 -7.96 29.70
N ARG A 331 -1.27 -6.69 29.39
CA ARG A 331 -0.48 -5.49 29.71
C ARG A 331 0.96 -5.59 29.19
N LEU A 332 1.15 -6.21 28.04
CA LEU A 332 2.45 -6.31 27.37
C LEU A 332 2.56 -5.23 26.29
N PRO A 333 3.61 -4.39 26.33
CA PRO A 333 3.82 -3.40 25.28
C PRO A 333 4.19 -4.10 23.96
N TYR A 334 3.77 -3.52 22.83
CA TYR A 334 4.07 -4.04 21.51
C TYR A 334 4.27 -2.90 20.50
N ARG A 335 4.94 -3.20 19.38
CA ARG A 335 5.14 -2.30 18.25
C ARG A 335 4.41 -2.81 17.02
N LEU A 336 3.71 -1.93 16.32
CA LEU A 336 3.11 -2.23 15.02
C LEU A 336 3.97 -1.63 13.90
N VAL A 337 4.30 -2.42 12.87
CA VAL A 337 5.12 -1.98 11.72
C VAL A 337 4.31 -2.06 10.44
N GLY A 338 4.32 -0.98 9.66
CA GLY A 338 3.69 -0.94 8.34
C GLY A 338 2.18 -0.78 8.34
N ALA A 339 1.55 -0.58 9.50
CA ALA A 339 0.11 -0.37 9.63
C ALA A 339 -0.20 0.61 10.78
N GLN A 340 -1.33 1.31 10.68
CA GLN A 340 -1.94 1.98 11.83
C GLN A 340 -2.63 0.92 12.73
N ARG A 341 -2.64 1.17 14.06
CA ARG A 341 -3.40 0.38 15.03
C ARG A 341 -4.85 0.24 14.58
N PHE A 342 -5.49 -0.88 14.91
CA PHE A 342 -6.82 -1.20 14.38
C PHE A 342 -7.85 -0.05 14.53
N TYR A 343 -8.03 0.47 15.75
CA TYR A 343 -8.94 1.59 16.06
C TYR A 343 -8.41 2.96 15.58
N GLY A 344 -7.16 3.01 15.14
CA GLY A 344 -6.52 4.18 14.54
C GLY A 344 -6.90 4.43 13.09
N ARG A 345 -7.33 3.37 12.37
CA ARG A 345 -7.56 3.36 10.92
C ARG A 345 -8.74 4.24 10.53
N ARG A 346 -8.65 4.85 9.34
CA ARG A 346 -9.64 5.84 8.87
C ARG A 346 -11.05 5.25 8.86
N GLU A 347 -11.21 4.13 8.17
CA GLU A 347 -12.49 3.47 7.95
C GLU A 347 -13.12 2.93 9.23
N VAL A 348 -12.30 2.48 10.19
CA VAL A 348 -12.75 2.04 11.52
C VAL A 348 -13.25 3.24 12.33
N LYS A 349 -12.47 4.32 12.38
CA LYS A 349 -12.86 5.55 13.08
C LYS A 349 -14.12 6.18 12.51
N ASP A 350 -14.32 6.14 11.20
CA ASP A 350 -15.51 6.68 10.55
C ASP A 350 -16.78 5.97 11.07
N ILE A 351 -16.79 4.63 11.07
CA ILE A 351 -17.92 3.85 11.59
C ILE A 351 -18.13 4.07 13.09
N VAL A 352 -17.05 4.09 13.88
CA VAL A 352 -17.14 4.38 15.32
C VAL A 352 -17.72 5.77 15.57
N SER A 353 -17.35 6.78 14.77
CA SER A 353 -17.89 8.14 14.89
C SER A 353 -19.37 8.22 14.53
N PHE A 354 -19.88 7.46 13.56
CA PHE A 354 -21.32 7.37 13.33
C PHE A 354 -22.06 6.78 14.53
N LEU A 355 -21.54 5.69 15.10
CA LEU A 355 -22.11 5.05 16.29
C LEU A 355 -22.09 5.99 17.51
N ARG A 356 -21.00 6.74 17.70
CA ARG A 356 -20.89 7.77 18.74
C ARG A 356 -21.91 8.88 18.57
N LEU A 357 -22.14 9.37 17.35
CA LEU A 357 -23.14 10.42 17.08
C LEU A 357 -24.58 9.96 17.35
N ILE A 358 -24.88 8.70 17.02
CA ILE A 358 -26.20 8.11 17.28
C ILE A 358 -26.46 8.07 18.79
N HIS A 359 -25.47 7.60 19.55
CA HIS A 359 -25.52 7.58 21.01
C HIS A 359 -25.57 9.00 21.60
N ASN A 360 -24.62 9.86 21.23
CA ASN A 360 -24.47 11.23 21.71
C ASN A 360 -24.30 12.25 20.56
N PRO A 361 -25.39 12.93 20.13
CA PRO A 361 -25.32 13.99 19.11
C PRO A 361 -24.53 15.23 19.53
N ALA A 362 -24.10 15.34 20.78
CA ALA A 362 -23.23 16.42 21.24
C ALA A 362 -21.73 16.13 21.03
N ASP A 363 -21.36 14.96 20.50
CA ASP A 363 -19.97 14.67 20.12
C ASP A 363 -19.57 15.41 18.83
N GLU A 364 -19.11 16.66 19.01
CA GLU A 364 -18.66 17.52 17.91
C GLU A 364 -17.47 16.93 17.14
N ALA A 365 -16.56 16.23 17.82
CA ALA A 365 -15.39 15.64 17.17
C ALA A 365 -15.79 14.51 16.21
N SER A 366 -16.74 13.66 16.62
CA SER A 366 -17.30 12.64 15.73
C SER A 366 -18.11 13.27 14.60
N LEU A 367 -18.83 14.37 14.86
CA LEU A 367 -19.59 15.09 13.83
C LEU A 367 -18.66 15.63 12.74
N ASP A 368 -17.65 16.40 13.14
CA ASP A 368 -16.70 17.03 12.21
C ASP A 368 -16.00 15.99 11.34
N ARG A 369 -15.72 14.81 11.90
CA ARG A 369 -15.10 13.70 11.17
C ARG A 369 -15.98 13.16 10.05
N VAL A 370 -17.27 12.92 10.31
CA VAL A 370 -18.12 12.12 9.42
C VAL A 370 -19.17 12.90 8.65
N ILE A 371 -19.36 14.19 8.96
CA ILE A 371 -20.38 15.03 8.34
C ILE A 371 -20.29 15.04 6.80
N ASN A 372 -19.08 14.94 6.24
CA ASN A 372 -18.83 14.89 4.80
C ASN A 372 -18.22 13.54 4.33
N VAL A 373 -18.46 12.46 5.09
CA VAL A 373 -18.07 11.08 4.74
C VAL A 373 -19.32 10.20 4.58
N PRO A 374 -19.61 9.60 3.42
CA PRO A 374 -19.11 9.93 2.08
C PRO A 374 -19.34 11.40 1.71
N LYS A 375 -18.74 11.90 0.62
CA LYS A 375 -18.86 13.31 0.23
C LYS A 375 -20.32 13.70 0.00
N ARG A 376 -20.80 14.70 0.75
CA ARG A 376 -22.17 15.27 0.69
C ARG A 376 -22.21 16.70 0.14
N GLY A 377 -21.05 17.29 -0.16
CA GLY A 377 -20.96 18.69 -0.59
C GLY A 377 -21.04 19.69 0.58
N ILE A 378 -20.80 19.24 1.82
CA ILE A 378 -20.73 20.10 3.00
C ILE A 378 -19.29 20.60 3.13
N GLY A 379 -19.07 21.89 2.85
CA GLY A 379 -17.76 22.53 2.96
C GLY A 379 -17.51 23.20 4.31
N ASP A 380 -16.26 23.61 4.55
CA ASP A 380 -15.80 24.17 5.83
C ASP A 380 -16.61 25.39 6.29
N LYS A 381 -17.06 26.22 5.34
CA LYS A 381 -17.91 27.38 5.65
C LYS A 381 -19.27 26.95 6.23
N ALA A 382 -19.89 25.92 5.66
CA ALA A 382 -21.17 25.41 6.14
C ALA A 382 -21.02 24.78 7.53
N LEU A 383 -19.93 24.02 7.74
CA LEU A 383 -19.60 23.44 9.04
C LEU A 383 -19.33 24.52 10.11
N SER A 384 -18.57 25.56 9.74
CA SER A 384 -18.31 26.70 10.63
C SER A 384 -19.61 27.44 11.00
N THR A 385 -20.50 27.65 10.02
CA THR A 385 -21.83 28.24 10.27
C THR A 385 -22.67 27.36 11.18
N LEU A 386 -22.63 26.03 11.03
CA LEU A 386 -23.33 25.09 11.91
C LEU A 386 -22.87 25.24 13.36
N HIS A 387 -21.56 25.23 13.60
CA HIS A 387 -20.98 25.43 14.93
C HIS A 387 -21.31 26.81 15.52
N MET A 388 -21.22 27.88 14.72
CA MET A 388 -21.58 29.22 15.18
C MET A 388 -23.06 29.33 15.57
N THR A 389 -23.95 28.78 14.74
CA THR A 389 -25.40 28.78 14.98
C THR A 389 -25.73 28.00 16.25
N ALA A 390 -25.10 26.84 16.43
CA ALA A 390 -25.25 26.03 17.64
C ALA A 390 -24.81 26.79 18.90
N ARG A 391 -23.63 27.43 18.87
CA ARG A 391 -23.14 28.26 19.98
C ARG A 391 -24.06 29.43 20.29
N GLN A 392 -24.58 30.13 19.28
CA GLN A 392 -25.52 31.25 19.47
C GLN A 392 -26.85 30.79 20.10
N ALA A 393 -27.31 29.60 19.76
CA ALA A 393 -28.52 29.00 20.32
C ALA A 393 -28.30 28.27 21.67
N ASN A 394 -27.05 28.22 22.16
CA ASN A 394 -26.65 27.43 23.33
C ASN A 394 -27.01 25.93 23.19
N LEU A 395 -26.82 25.38 22.00
CA LEU A 395 -27.04 23.99 21.61
C LEU A 395 -25.74 23.38 21.07
N SER A 396 -25.71 22.04 20.93
CA SER A 396 -24.62 21.36 20.21
C SER A 396 -24.85 21.37 18.70
N ALA A 397 -23.78 21.33 17.91
CA ALA A 397 -23.87 21.29 16.46
C ALA A 397 -24.73 20.12 15.94
N GLY A 398 -24.64 18.95 16.56
CA GLY A 398 -25.48 17.81 16.20
C GLY A 398 -26.96 17.98 16.57
N THR A 399 -27.29 18.78 17.59
CA THR A 399 -28.68 19.11 17.91
C THR A 399 -29.29 20.02 16.84
N VAL A 400 -28.53 21.04 16.40
CA VAL A 400 -28.95 21.90 15.28
C VAL A 400 -29.08 21.08 14.00
N LEU A 401 -28.16 20.15 13.74
CA LEU A 401 -28.23 19.26 12.58
C LEU A 401 -29.50 18.40 12.59
N LEU A 402 -29.85 17.79 13.72
CA LEU A 402 -31.10 17.00 13.86
C LEU A 402 -32.33 17.88 13.65
N ASP A 403 -32.29 19.14 14.08
CA ASP A 403 -33.38 20.09 13.90
C ASP A 403 -33.57 20.50 12.43
N LEU A 404 -32.46 20.69 11.69
CA LEU A 404 -32.46 20.97 10.25
C LEU A 404 -33.13 19.87 9.41
N ALA A 405 -33.27 18.65 9.94
CA ALA A 405 -34.04 17.58 9.31
C ALA A 405 -35.51 17.95 9.05
N ARG A 406 -36.04 18.96 9.76
CA ARG A 406 -37.39 19.51 9.55
C ARG A 406 -37.51 20.40 8.32
N GLY A 407 -36.42 20.59 7.57
CA GLY A 407 -36.38 21.44 6.39
C GLY A 407 -36.63 22.90 6.72
N SER A 408 -37.35 23.61 5.85
CA SER A 408 -37.70 25.03 6.02
C SER A 408 -38.54 25.34 7.26
N ALA A 409 -39.04 24.33 7.98
CA ALA A 409 -39.72 24.52 9.27
C ALA A 409 -38.73 24.66 10.44
N SER A 410 -37.43 24.41 10.25
CA SER A 410 -36.40 24.62 11.26
C SER A 410 -36.15 26.12 11.48
N PRO A 411 -36.09 26.62 12.73
CA PRO A 411 -35.70 28.00 13.02
C PRO A 411 -34.25 28.32 12.61
N PHE A 412 -33.44 27.30 12.32
CA PHE A 412 -32.05 27.47 11.90
C PHE A 412 -31.88 27.47 10.38
N TRP A 413 -32.94 27.19 9.60
CA TRP A 413 -32.88 27.00 8.16
C TRP A 413 -32.28 28.21 7.42
N ASP A 414 -32.75 29.42 7.76
CA ASP A 414 -32.37 30.67 7.08
C ASP A 414 -30.92 31.09 7.33
N GLN A 415 -30.22 30.46 8.29
CA GLN A 415 -28.79 30.69 8.55
C GLN A 415 -27.90 30.06 7.48
N PHE A 416 -28.44 29.14 6.67
CA PHE A 416 -27.69 28.39 5.66
C PHE A 416 -28.18 28.76 4.26
N THR A 417 -27.25 28.93 3.33
CA THR A 417 -27.61 29.06 1.91
C THR A 417 -28.21 27.75 1.39
N GLY A 418 -29.15 27.79 0.44
CA GLY A 418 -29.82 26.60 -0.09
C GLY A 418 -28.88 25.47 -0.58
N ARG A 419 -27.67 25.81 -1.07
CA ARG A 419 -26.64 24.80 -1.45
C ARG A 419 -26.05 24.01 -0.28
N ALA A 420 -26.09 24.56 0.93
CA ALA A 420 -25.56 23.93 2.14
C ALA A 420 -26.68 23.40 3.07
N ALA A 421 -27.86 24.05 3.06
CA ALA A 421 -29.00 23.67 3.89
C ALA A 421 -29.52 22.26 3.56
N LEU A 422 -29.64 21.93 2.26
CA LEU A 422 -30.16 20.64 1.81
C LEU A 422 -29.26 19.46 2.25
N PRO A 423 -27.94 19.43 1.95
CA PRO A 423 -27.08 18.35 2.44
C PRO A 423 -27.04 18.19 3.97
N LEU A 424 -27.12 19.30 4.71
CA LEU A 424 -27.18 19.26 6.18
C LEU A 424 -28.49 18.65 6.67
N ALA A 425 -29.62 19.04 6.07
CA ALA A 425 -30.93 18.51 6.41
C ALA A 425 -31.06 17.03 6.06
N ASP A 426 -30.55 16.61 4.89
CA ASP A 426 -30.55 15.21 4.46
C ASP A 426 -29.74 14.33 5.42
N PHE A 427 -28.56 14.81 5.82
CA PHE A 427 -27.74 14.10 6.81
C PHE A 427 -28.37 14.11 8.20
N GLY A 428 -28.96 15.23 8.62
CA GLY A 428 -29.73 15.34 9.86
C GLY A 428 -30.90 14.36 9.91
N ALA A 429 -31.65 14.22 8.82
CA ALA A 429 -32.74 13.26 8.70
C ALA A 429 -32.24 11.82 8.77
N THR A 430 -31.13 11.52 8.11
CA THR A 430 -30.47 10.21 8.18
C THR A 430 -30.05 9.87 9.62
N LEU A 431 -29.40 10.80 10.31
CA LEU A 431 -28.99 10.64 11.70
C LEU A 431 -30.20 10.47 12.65
N ALA A 432 -31.26 11.26 12.44
CA ALA A 432 -32.50 11.14 13.20
C ALA A 432 -33.15 9.76 13.02
N ASN A 433 -33.15 9.22 11.79
CA ASN A 433 -33.65 7.89 11.49
C ASN A 433 -32.83 6.78 12.17
N TRP A 434 -31.50 6.88 12.17
CA TRP A 434 -30.65 5.94 12.89
C TRP A 434 -30.86 6.01 14.39
N LYS A 435 -30.96 7.23 14.96
CA LYS A 435 -31.20 7.44 16.39
C LYS A 435 -32.56 6.89 16.83
N ALA A 436 -33.60 7.07 16.03
CA ALA A 436 -34.93 6.52 16.31
C ALA A 436 -34.95 4.98 16.25
N ALA A 437 -34.12 4.38 15.39
CA ALA A 437 -34.04 2.94 15.23
C ALA A 437 -33.13 2.24 16.25
N ALA A 438 -32.11 2.93 16.75
CA ALA A 438 -31.09 2.35 17.63
C ALA A 438 -31.65 1.59 18.86
N PRO A 439 -32.74 2.02 19.54
CA PRO A 439 -33.29 1.27 20.67
C PRO A 439 -33.94 -0.07 20.29
N ALA A 440 -34.33 -0.23 19.02
CA ALA A 440 -35.01 -1.43 18.51
C ALA A 440 -34.08 -2.38 17.75
N LEU A 441 -32.83 -1.99 17.52
CA LEU A 441 -31.82 -2.75 16.80
C LEU A 441 -30.69 -3.17 17.73
N THR A 442 -30.13 -4.35 17.46
CA THR A 442 -28.84 -4.75 18.05
C THR A 442 -27.70 -3.93 17.45
N VAL A 443 -26.53 -3.91 18.11
CA VAL A 443 -25.34 -3.19 17.61
C VAL A 443 -24.95 -3.63 16.18
N PRO A 444 -24.95 -4.93 15.83
CA PRO A 444 -24.69 -5.38 14.45
C PRO A 444 -25.73 -4.91 13.44
N GLU A 445 -27.01 -4.93 13.79
CA GLU A 445 -28.08 -4.50 12.89
C GLU A 445 -28.02 -2.99 12.64
N LEU A 446 -27.71 -2.22 13.69
CA LEU A 446 -27.47 -0.79 13.57
C LEU A 446 -26.23 -0.51 12.70
N PHE A 447 -25.16 -1.27 12.88
CA PHE A 447 -23.95 -1.21 12.05
C PHE A 447 -24.28 -1.46 10.58
N ASP A 448 -24.98 -2.56 10.27
CA ASP A 448 -25.36 -2.91 8.90
C ASP A 448 -26.26 -1.85 8.27
N ARG A 449 -27.19 -1.30 9.06
CA ARG A 449 -28.02 -0.19 8.62
C ARG A 449 -27.20 1.03 8.23
N ILE A 450 -26.24 1.46 9.06
CA ILE A 450 -25.37 2.61 8.76
C ILE A 450 -24.57 2.34 7.47
N VAL A 451 -23.94 1.17 7.36
CA VAL A 451 -23.11 0.82 6.20
C VAL A 451 -23.94 0.79 4.92
N ASN A 452 -25.17 0.28 4.97
CA ASN A 452 -26.07 0.20 3.81
C ASN A 452 -26.64 1.58 3.44
N ASP A 453 -27.15 2.35 4.41
CA ASP A 453 -27.74 3.67 4.18
C ASP A 453 -26.71 4.66 3.60
N LEU A 454 -25.43 4.48 3.94
CA LEU A 454 -24.32 5.28 3.41
C LEU A 454 -23.75 4.78 2.08
N ASN A 455 -24.13 3.58 1.63
CA ASN A 455 -23.39 2.80 0.64
C ASN A 455 -21.87 2.80 0.90
N TYR A 456 -21.49 2.55 2.16
CA TYR A 456 -20.13 2.82 2.63
C TYR A 456 -19.09 1.88 2.01
N LYS A 457 -19.49 0.64 1.66
CA LYS A 457 -18.61 -0.32 0.99
C LYS A 457 -18.09 0.23 -0.34
N ASP A 458 -19.00 0.66 -1.21
CA ASP A 458 -18.65 1.20 -2.54
C ASP A 458 -17.85 2.50 -2.41
N TYR A 459 -18.03 3.25 -1.32
CA TYR A 459 -17.26 4.46 -1.05
C TYR A 459 -15.78 4.17 -0.70
N ILE A 460 -15.48 3.09 0.03
CA ILE A 460 -14.12 2.80 0.50
C ILE A 460 -13.36 1.76 -0.35
N ASP A 461 -14.09 0.90 -1.07
CA ASP A 461 -13.55 -0.17 -1.92
C ASP A 461 -13.52 0.26 -3.39
N ASP A 462 -12.40 0.87 -3.80
CA ASP A 462 -12.11 1.25 -5.18
C ASP A 462 -11.63 0.07 -6.06
N GLN A 463 -11.89 -1.18 -5.63
CA GLN A 463 -11.43 -2.43 -6.24
C GLN A 463 -9.92 -2.67 -6.23
N SER A 464 -9.14 -1.72 -5.69
CA SER A 464 -7.71 -1.92 -5.43
C SER A 464 -7.48 -2.87 -4.25
N GLU A 465 -6.24 -3.30 -4.06
CA GLU A 465 -5.87 -4.08 -2.87
C GLU A 465 -6.06 -3.30 -1.59
N GLU A 466 -5.73 -2.00 -1.60
CA GLU A 466 -5.89 -1.13 -0.44
C GLU A 466 -7.39 -0.91 -0.13
N GLY A 467 -8.24 -0.78 -1.16
CA GLY A 467 -9.69 -0.70 -1.00
C GLY A 467 -10.28 -1.94 -0.35
N LYS A 468 -9.85 -3.12 -0.79
CA LYS A 468 -10.25 -4.41 -0.19
C LYS A 468 -9.79 -4.56 1.25
N ASP A 469 -8.55 -4.19 1.55
CA ASP A 469 -8.00 -4.20 2.92
C ASP A 469 -8.80 -3.28 3.86
N ARG A 470 -9.21 -2.09 3.40
CA ARG A 470 -10.09 -1.20 4.18
C ARG A 470 -11.44 -1.86 4.45
N TRP A 471 -12.04 -2.52 3.45
CA TRP A 471 -13.29 -3.23 3.66
C TRP A 471 -13.16 -4.40 4.64
N GLU A 472 -12.05 -5.15 4.59
CA GLU A 472 -11.76 -6.20 5.58
C GLU A 472 -11.69 -5.64 7.01
N ASN A 473 -11.12 -4.45 7.20
CA ASN A 473 -11.09 -3.79 8.52
C ASN A 473 -12.50 -3.45 9.04
N VAL A 474 -13.40 -2.99 8.14
CA VAL A 474 -14.80 -2.72 8.50
C VAL A 474 -15.53 -4.01 8.86
N GLN A 475 -15.31 -5.09 8.13
CA GLN A 475 -15.88 -6.41 8.46
C GLN A 475 -15.35 -6.94 9.79
N GLU A 476 -14.09 -6.67 10.11
CA GLU A 476 -13.51 -7.04 11.41
C GLU A 476 -14.13 -6.24 12.57
N LEU A 477 -14.45 -4.96 12.36
CA LEU A 477 -15.20 -4.17 13.34
C LEU A 477 -16.65 -4.68 13.49
N LYS A 478 -17.30 -5.08 12.39
CA LYS A 478 -18.61 -5.74 12.44
C LYS A 478 -18.56 -7.03 13.24
N ARG A 479 -17.48 -7.79 13.10
CA ARG A 479 -17.28 -9.03 13.86
C ARG A 479 -17.23 -8.76 15.36
N LEU A 480 -16.54 -7.71 15.79
CA LEU A 480 -16.58 -7.24 17.17
C LEU A 480 -18.00 -6.82 17.58
N ALA A 481 -18.72 -6.10 16.73
CA ALA A 481 -20.11 -5.71 17.02
C ALA A 481 -21.02 -6.94 17.25
N ASN A 482 -20.81 -8.05 16.53
CA ASN A 482 -21.58 -9.30 16.72
C ASN A 482 -21.40 -9.89 18.13
N GLU A 483 -20.24 -9.72 18.75
CA GLU A 483 -20.00 -10.16 20.13
C GLU A 483 -20.84 -9.36 21.15
N TYR A 484 -21.31 -8.17 20.75
CA TYR A 484 -22.15 -7.27 21.53
C TYR A 484 -23.62 -7.29 21.06
N ALA A 485 -24.05 -8.32 20.31
CA ALA A 485 -25.42 -8.40 19.81
C ALA A 485 -26.49 -8.37 20.92
N THR A 486 -26.19 -8.89 22.11
CA THR A 486 -27.09 -8.89 23.28
C THR A 486 -26.81 -7.76 24.27
N ARG A 487 -25.91 -6.84 23.92
CA ARG A 487 -25.40 -5.75 24.77
C ARG A 487 -25.85 -4.40 24.24
N THR A 488 -25.73 -3.36 25.06
CA THR A 488 -26.12 -2.01 24.64
C THR A 488 -25.06 -1.38 23.74
N LEU A 489 -25.46 -0.39 22.94
CA LEU A 489 -24.53 0.43 22.16
C LEU A 489 -23.52 1.16 23.06
N GLU A 490 -23.95 1.56 24.26
CA GLU A 490 -23.10 2.22 25.26
C GLU A 490 -21.97 1.28 25.71
N GLU A 491 -22.29 0.05 26.12
CA GLU A 491 -21.29 -0.96 26.51
C GLU A 491 -20.29 -1.26 25.38
N PHE A 492 -20.76 -1.27 24.13
CA PHE A 492 -19.89 -1.44 22.96
C PHE A 492 -18.93 -0.26 22.77
N LEU A 493 -19.42 0.97 22.89
CA LEU A 493 -18.61 2.18 22.75
C LEU A 493 -17.61 2.37 23.91
N GLU A 494 -18.00 2.00 25.14
CA GLU A 494 -17.10 1.96 26.30
C GLU A 494 -15.93 1.01 26.08
N ASN A 495 -16.20 -0.21 25.57
CA ASN A 495 -15.14 -1.16 25.24
C ASN A 495 -14.15 -0.59 24.21
N ILE A 496 -14.67 0.06 23.16
CA ILE A 496 -13.80 0.68 22.14
C ILE A 496 -12.95 1.80 22.75
N ALA A 497 -13.52 2.63 23.61
CA ALA A 497 -12.78 3.73 24.26
C ALA A 497 -11.65 3.21 25.16
N LEU A 498 -11.92 2.17 25.97
CA LEU A 498 -10.92 1.55 26.85
C LEU A 498 -9.72 0.99 26.09
N VAL A 499 -9.98 0.41 24.91
CA VAL A 499 -8.94 -0.17 24.05
C VAL A 499 -8.18 0.92 23.30
N SER A 500 -8.82 2.05 22.96
CA SER A 500 -8.15 3.17 22.29
C SER A 500 -7.33 4.07 23.22
N ASP A 501 -7.70 4.21 24.50
CA ASP A 501 -7.04 5.16 25.41
C ASP A 501 -5.67 4.69 25.93
N GLN A 502 -5.29 3.42 25.71
CA GLN A 502 -3.99 2.87 26.08
C GLN A 502 -2.88 3.16 25.03
N ASP A 503 -3.08 4.20 24.22
CA ASP A 503 -2.40 4.42 22.95
C ASP A 503 -1.05 5.19 23.03
N THR A 504 -0.09 4.77 23.85
CA THR A 504 1.30 5.27 23.73
C THR A 504 2.13 4.38 22.80
N ILE A 505 2.86 4.96 21.84
CA ILE A 505 3.84 4.24 21.03
C ILE A 505 4.94 3.77 21.98
N ALA A 506 5.09 2.45 22.15
CA ALA A 506 6.18 1.91 22.93
C ALA A 506 7.50 2.02 22.15
N GLU A 507 8.27 3.07 22.44
CA GLU A 507 9.71 3.09 22.14
C GLU A 507 10.41 2.10 23.07
N GLY A 508 11.31 1.26 22.53
CA GLY A 508 12.06 0.29 23.33
C GLY A 508 12.08 -1.14 22.80
N ASN A 509 12.54 -2.05 23.66
CA ASN A 509 12.71 -3.48 23.41
C ASN A 509 11.37 -4.22 23.62
N VAL A 510 10.52 -4.27 22.59
CA VAL A 510 9.15 -4.79 22.65
C VAL A 510 8.82 -5.68 21.44
N PRO A 511 7.90 -6.66 21.55
CA PRO A 511 7.50 -7.51 20.44
C PRO A 511 6.94 -6.72 19.26
N THR A 512 7.18 -7.19 18.04
CA THR A 512 6.78 -6.52 16.80
C THR A 512 5.66 -7.26 16.08
N LEU A 513 4.55 -6.58 15.76
CA LEU A 513 3.47 -7.05 14.92
C LEU A 513 3.64 -6.46 13.51
N LEU A 514 3.56 -7.30 12.47
CA LEU A 514 3.73 -6.86 11.08
C LEU A 514 2.97 -7.72 10.07
N THR A 515 2.59 -7.11 8.96
CA THR A 515 1.96 -7.79 7.82
C THR A 515 2.97 -8.36 6.82
N LEU A 516 2.67 -9.56 6.33
CA LEU A 516 3.26 -10.14 5.14
C LEU A 516 2.51 -9.59 3.91
N HIS A 517 3.13 -8.66 3.20
CA HIS A 517 2.54 -8.05 2.00
C HIS A 517 2.81 -8.91 0.76
N ALA A 518 1.77 -9.24 -0.01
CA ALA A 518 1.87 -9.81 -1.35
C ALA A 518 0.87 -9.12 -2.29
N ALA A 519 1.25 -8.95 -3.56
CA ALA A 519 0.28 -8.70 -4.60
C ALA A 519 -0.54 -9.98 -4.82
N LYS A 520 -1.85 -9.86 -4.81
CA LYS A 520 -2.80 -10.96 -4.96
C LYS A 520 -2.81 -11.40 -6.42
N GLY A 521 -2.69 -12.71 -6.67
CA GLY A 521 -3.02 -13.27 -8.00
C GLY A 521 -2.33 -14.56 -8.42
N ALA A 522 -1.17 -14.90 -7.84
CA ALA A 522 -0.46 -16.12 -8.21
C ALA A 522 -0.18 -17.02 -7.00
N MET A 523 -0.53 -18.30 -7.08
CA MET A 523 -0.21 -19.31 -6.06
C MET A 523 1.30 -19.38 -5.75
N GLU A 524 2.15 -19.08 -6.73
CA GLU A 524 3.59 -18.97 -6.51
C GLU A 524 3.99 -17.77 -5.65
N GLU A 525 3.23 -16.66 -5.71
CA GLU A 525 3.51 -15.45 -4.95
C GLU A 525 3.18 -15.65 -3.47
N GLU A 526 2.04 -16.27 -3.18
CA GLU A 526 1.67 -16.66 -1.80
C GLU A 526 2.67 -17.68 -1.21
N ARG A 527 3.20 -18.59 -2.03
CA ARG A 527 4.29 -19.51 -1.63
C ARG A 527 5.59 -18.76 -1.31
N ARG A 528 5.96 -17.78 -2.14
CA ARG A 528 7.12 -16.90 -1.91
C ARG A 528 6.93 -16.07 -0.64
N LEU A 529 5.72 -15.61 -0.38
CA LEU A 529 5.38 -14.86 0.83
C LEU A 529 5.59 -15.71 2.09
N PHE A 530 5.08 -16.94 2.08
CA PHE A 530 5.29 -17.87 3.20
C PHE A 530 6.78 -18.21 3.40
N TYR A 531 7.52 -18.45 2.31
CA TYR A 531 8.99 -18.60 2.35
C TYR A 531 9.70 -17.40 2.98
N VAL A 532 9.31 -16.17 2.60
CA VAL A 532 9.86 -14.95 3.20
C VAL A 532 9.53 -14.90 4.69
N GLY A 533 8.30 -15.23 5.09
CA GLY A 533 7.90 -15.32 6.50
C GLY A 533 8.78 -16.29 7.30
N ILE A 534 8.96 -17.51 6.81
CA ILE A 534 9.82 -18.53 7.46
C ILE A 534 11.27 -18.02 7.61
N THR A 535 11.83 -17.41 6.57
CA THR A 535 13.23 -16.92 6.54
C THR A 535 13.46 -15.60 7.28
N ARG A 536 12.43 -15.02 7.92
CA ARG A 536 12.60 -13.96 8.92
C ARG A 536 13.05 -14.52 10.27
N ALA A 537 12.68 -15.75 10.61
CA ALA A 537 13.05 -16.37 11.88
C ALA A 537 14.56 -16.68 11.92
N LYS A 538 15.21 -16.36 13.06
CA LYS A 538 16.62 -16.64 13.30
C LYS A 538 16.83 -17.98 14.01
N ASP A 539 16.22 -18.15 15.18
CA ASP A 539 16.50 -19.27 16.09
C ASP A 539 15.28 -20.15 16.36
N ARG A 540 14.09 -19.58 16.48
CA ARG A 540 12.83 -20.30 16.73
C ARG A 540 11.76 -19.85 15.75
N LEU A 541 10.92 -20.79 15.30
CA LEU A 541 9.78 -20.54 14.43
C LEU A 541 8.54 -21.24 14.98
N TYR A 542 7.49 -20.45 15.16
CA TYR A 542 6.17 -20.90 15.55
C TYR A 542 5.21 -20.69 14.37
N LEU A 543 4.50 -21.75 14.00
CA LEU A 543 3.43 -21.73 13.00
C LEU A 543 2.12 -22.02 13.70
N LEU A 544 1.16 -21.12 13.56
CA LEU A 544 -0.13 -21.22 14.21
C LEU A 544 -1.24 -21.26 13.17
N ARG A 545 -2.33 -21.94 13.51
CA ARG A 545 -3.62 -21.79 12.85
C ARG A 545 -4.75 -21.86 13.85
N ALA A 546 -5.84 -21.18 13.56
CA ALA A 546 -7.13 -21.41 14.19
C ALA A 546 -7.96 -22.41 13.37
N VAL A 547 -8.63 -23.36 14.03
CA VAL A 547 -9.60 -24.27 13.39
C VAL A 547 -10.86 -23.49 13.00
N GLN A 548 -11.28 -22.57 13.87
CA GLN A 548 -12.42 -21.71 13.66
C GLN A 548 -11.98 -20.24 13.65
N ARG A 549 -12.46 -19.44 12.71
CA ARG A 549 -12.34 -17.99 12.75
C ARG A 549 -13.72 -17.37 12.69
N GLY A 550 -13.98 -16.39 13.56
CA GLY A 550 -15.32 -15.80 13.68
C GLY A 550 -15.65 -15.31 15.08
N GLY A 551 -16.66 -14.45 15.19
CA GLY A 551 -17.14 -13.93 16.48
C GLY A 551 -18.08 -14.92 17.19
N ARG A 552 -18.45 -14.61 18.44
CA ARG A 552 -19.45 -15.42 19.18
C ARG A 552 -20.77 -15.46 18.40
N GLY A 553 -21.11 -16.64 17.86
CA GLY A 553 -22.37 -16.88 17.14
C GLY A 553 -22.22 -17.04 15.61
N TYR A 554 -21.07 -16.69 15.03
CA TYR A 554 -20.76 -16.96 13.62
C TYR A 554 -19.32 -17.45 13.52
N SER A 555 -19.14 -18.74 13.27
CA SER A 555 -17.84 -19.42 13.25
C SER A 555 -17.68 -20.14 11.93
N GLU A 556 -16.64 -19.77 11.17
CA GLU A 556 -16.28 -20.47 9.95
C GLU A 556 -15.09 -21.39 10.21
N GLU A 557 -15.24 -22.66 9.85
CA GLU A 557 -14.15 -23.62 9.89
C GLU A 557 -13.14 -23.28 8.79
N GLN A 558 -11.89 -23.02 9.20
CA GLN A 558 -10.81 -22.65 8.31
C GLN A 558 -10.04 -23.91 7.90
N LEU A 559 -9.90 -24.14 6.60
CA LEU A 559 -9.03 -25.21 6.11
C LEU A 559 -7.56 -24.92 6.44
N PRO A 560 -6.76 -25.95 6.77
CA PRO A 560 -5.32 -25.77 6.94
C PRO A 560 -4.69 -25.20 5.67
N SER A 561 -3.67 -24.35 5.83
CA SER A 561 -2.89 -23.87 4.69
C SER A 561 -2.21 -25.05 4.00
N ARG A 562 -2.38 -25.15 2.67
CA ARG A 562 -1.71 -26.16 1.84
C ARG A 562 -0.18 -26.15 1.98
N TYR A 563 0.42 -25.03 2.39
CA TYR A 563 1.87 -24.95 2.57
C TYR A 563 2.35 -25.70 3.81
N LEU A 564 1.45 -26.10 4.71
CA LEU A 564 1.78 -26.99 5.82
C LEU A 564 2.11 -28.40 5.33
N ASP A 565 1.48 -28.87 4.25
CA ASP A 565 1.75 -30.19 3.63
C ASP A 565 3.10 -30.23 2.90
N ASP A 566 3.70 -29.07 2.68
CA ASP A 566 5.01 -28.95 2.05
C ASP A 566 6.16 -29.10 3.06
N LEU A 567 5.87 -28.96 4.36
CA LEU A 567 6.85 -29.01 5.44
C LEU A 567 7.18 -30.45 5.85
N PRO A 568 8.46 -30.82 6.04
CA PRO A 568 8.85 -32.15 6.50
C PRO A 568 8.35 -32.43 7.92
N ALA A 569 7.67 -33.56 8.10
CA ALA A 569 7.07 -33.95 9.39
C ALA A 569 8.09 -34.14 10.51
N ASP A 570 9.34 -34.50 10.16
CA ASP A 570 10.45 -34.65 11.08
C ASP A 570 10.98 -33.30 11.60
N LEU A 571 10.73 -32.20 10.89
CA LEU A 571 11.08 -30.83 11.30
C LEU A 571 10.01 -30.14 12.14
N ILE A 572 8.80 -30.72 12.24
CA ILE A 572 7.68 -30.15 12.99
C ILE A 572 7.54 -30.82 14.36
N GLN A 573 7.23 -30.03 15.39
CA GLN A 573 6.83 -30.48 16.73
C GLN A 573 5.61 -29.69 17.22
N GLY A 574 4.75 -30.25 18.07
CA GLY A 574 3.63 -29.51 18.69
C GLY A 574 2.30 -30.26 18.74
N ARG A 575 1.22 -29.56 19.11
CA ARG A 575 -0.13 -30.14 19.28
C ARG A 575 -0.99 -29.86 18.04
N SER A 576 -1.37 -30.92 17.32
CA SER A 576 -2.62 -30.93 16.53
C SER A 576 -3.75 -31.43 17.45
N ARG A 577 -4.96 -30.87 17.33
CA ARG A 577 -6.12 -31.34 18.11
C ARG A 577 -6.50 -32.77 17.74
N THR A 578 -5.97 -33.27 16.61
CA THR A 578 -5.94 -34.69 16.31
C THR A 578 -4.60 -35.25 16.79
N GLY A 579 -4.61 -36.17 17.75
CA GLY A 579 -3.43 -36.95 18.18
C GLY A 579 -2.86 -37.89 17.09
N ARG A 580 -2.96 -37.51 15.81
CA ARG A 580 -2.27 -38.16 14.71
C ARG A 580 -0.93 -37.45 14.53
N SER A 581 0.14 -38.20 14.81
CA SER A 581 1.44 -37.98 14.21
C SER A 581 1.26 -37.58 12.74
N LEU A 582 1.97 -36.53 12.31
CA LEU A 582 2.12 -36.08 10.91
C LEU A 582 2.81 -37.14 10.04
N ARG A 583 2.44 -38.42 10.17
CA ARG A 583 2.80 -39.40 9.14
C ARG A 583 2.00 -39.04 7.91
N PRO A 584 2.62 -39.02 6.72
CA PRO A 584 1.89 -38.86 5.48
C PRO A 584 0.89 -40.01 5.42
N ARG A 585 -0.38 -39.69 5.66
CA ARG A 585 -1.44 -40.65 5.39
C ARG A 585 -1.47 -40.72 3.88
N GLU A 586 -1.06 -41.86 3.34
CA GLU A 586 -1.58 -42.35 2.07
C GLU A 586 -3.10 -42.38 2.23
N THR A 587 -3.71 -41.23 2.03
CA THR A 587 -5.05 -41.20 1.50
C THR A 587 -4.85 -41.73 0.11
N HIS A 588 -5.07 -43.05 -0.04
CA HIS A 588 -5.63 -43.57 -1.26
C HIS A 588 -6.88 -42.73 -1.50
N THR A 589 -6.69 -41.60 -2.17
CA THR A 589 -7.72 -41.05 -2.98
C THR A 589 -8.01 -42.16 -3.97
N SER A 590 -9.14 -42.83 -3.82
CA SER A 590 -9.68 -43.65 -4.88
C SER A 590 -10.11 -42.70 -6.00
N TRP A 591 -9.14 -42.08 -6.64
CA TRP A 591 -9.26 -41.58 -7.99
C TRP A 591 -8.83 -42.75 -8.85
N THR A 592 -9.82 -43.48 -9.34
CA THR A 592 -9.73 -44.18 -10.62
C THR A 592 -8.92 -43.28 -11.56
N ARG A 593 -7.87 -43.83 -12.18
CA ARG A 593 -7.14 -43.13 -13.25
C ARG A 593 -8.14 -42.37 -14.11
N PRO A 594 -8.08 -41.03 -14.21
CA PRO A 594 -8.64 -40.38 -15.37
C PRO A 594 -7.96 -41.07 -16.55
N SER A 595 -8.78 -41.70 -17.39
CA SER A 595 -8.40 -42.03 -18.77
C SER A 595 -7.64 -40.85 -19.38
N GLU A 596 -6.73 -41.17 -20.31
CA GLU A 596 -5.95 -40.22 -21.12
C GLU A 596 -6.55 -38.81 -21.22
N PRO A 597 -5.73 -37.75 -21.11
CA PRO A 597 -6.20 -36.37 -21.11
C PRO A 597 -7.15 -36.16 -22.28
N ARG A 598 -8.44 -36.08 -21.97
CA ARG A 598 -9.43 -35.68 -22.95
C ARG A 598 -9.09 -34.24 -23.26
N ALA A 599 -8.79 -33.97 -24.54
CA ALA A 599 -8.52 -32.63 -25.04
C ALA A 599 -9.46 -31.62 -24.37
N ALA A 600 -8.91 -30.50 -23.90
CA ALA A 600 -9.68 -29.42 -23.27
C ALA A 600 -10.94 -29.17 -24.11
N ARG A 601 -12.11 -29.27 -23.47
CA ARG A 601 -13.37 -28.95 -24.14
C ARG A 601 -13.29 -27.47 -24.50
N VAL A 602 -13.21 -27.18 -25.79
CA VAL A 602 -13.39 -25.83 -26.32
C VAL A 602 -14.80 -25.40 -25.89
N VAL A 603 -14.90 -24.46 -24.95
CA VAL A 603 -16.16 -23.81 -24.62
C VAL A 603 -16.45 -22.86 -25.77
N GLU A 604 -17.29 -23.30 -26.71
CA GLU A 604 -17.78 -22.44 -27.80
C GLU A 604 -18.83 -21.47 -27.24
N THR A 605 -18.83 -20.24 -27.73
CA THR A 605 -19.84 -19.25 -27.37
C THR A 605 -21.22 -19.69 -27.85
N ARG A 606 -22.12 -19.94 -26.90
CA ARG A 606 -23.52 -20.32 -27.15
C ARG A 606 -24.39 -19.10 -27.43
N PHE A 607 -24.02 -17.93 -26.90
CA PHE A 607 -24.78 -16.70 -27.04
C PHE A 607 -24.02 -15.71 -27.93
N ARG A 608 -24.76 -14.93 -28.74
CA ARG A 608 -24.19 -13.88 -29.59
C ARG A 608 -24.88 -12.57 -29.30
N ALA A 609 -24.17 -11.46 -29.49
CA ALA A 609 -24.76 -10.14 -29.46
C ALA A 609 -25.98 -10.09 -30.40
N GLY A 610 -27.13 -9.66 -29.89
CA GLY A 610 -28.42 -9.62 -30.57
C GLY A 610 -29.33 -10.83 -30.33
N THR A 611 -28.86 -11.93 -29.72
CA THR A 611 -29.70 -13.11 -29.42
C THR A 611 -30.77 -12.78 -28.36
N ARG A 612 -32.03 -13.15 -28.62
CA ARG A 612 -33.10 -13.08 -27.62
C ARG A 612 -33.03 -14.28 -26.69
N VAL A 613 -33.12 -14.00 -25.39
CA VAL A 613 -33.03 -15.01 -24.34
C VAL A 613 -34.10 -14.80 -23.29
N GLN A 614 -34.52 -15.88 -22.63
CA GLN A 614 -35.49 -15.84 -21.53
C GLN A 614 -34.86 -16.40 -20.26
N HIS A 615 -35.00 -15.62 -19.18
CA HIS A 615 -34.54 -15.95 -17.84
C HIS A 615 -35.72 -16.20 -16.90
N ALA A 616 -35.61 -17.24 -16.06
CA ALA A 616 -36.72 -17.69 -15.21
C ALA A 616 -37.24 -16.61 -14.25
N ALA A 617 -36.37 -15.70 -13.78
CA ALA A 617 -36.74 -14.65 -12.83
C ALA A 617 -36.98 -13.27 -13.48
N TRP A 618 -36.42 -13.00 -14.66
CA TRP A 618 -36.37 -11.65 -15.23
C TRP A 618 -37.06 -11.51 -16.59
N GLY A 619 -37.61 -12.61 -17.11
CA GLY A 619 -38.37 -12.60 -18.35
C GLY A 619 -37.46 -12.55 -19.58
N GLU A 620 -37.96 -11.95 -20.66
CA GLU A 620 -37.24 -11.82 -21.92
C GLU A 620 -36.16 -10.73 -21.86
N GLY A 621 -35.04 -10.99 -22.53
CA GLY A 621 -33.93 -10.07 -22.66
C GLY A 621 -33.13 -10.28 -23.95
N ILE A 622 -32.29 -9.31 -24.28
CA ILE A 622 -31.43 -9.34 -25.47
C ILE A 622 -29.97 -9.35 -25.03
N VAL A 623 -29.20 -10.29 -25.56
CA VAL A 623 -27.75 -10.39 -25.34
C VAL A 623 -27.06 -9.21 -26.02
N LEU A 624 -26.26 -8.44 -25.27
CA LEU A 624 -25.43 -7.35 -25.78
C LEU A 624 -24.04 -7.82 -26.18
N ASP A 625 -23.43 -8.64 -25.33
CA ASP A 625 -22.07 -9.14 -25.51
C ASP A 625 -21.95 -10.53 -24.87
N SER A 626 -21.08 -11.36 -25.44
CA SER A 626 -20.77 -12.66 -24.86
C SER A 626 -19.32 -13.04 -25.11
N ARG A 627 -18.64 -13.44 -24.03
CA ARG A 627 -17.22 -13.79 -24.04
C ARG A 627 -16.93 -14.96 -23.11
N VAL A 628 -15.96 -15.77 -23.50
CA VAL A 628 -15.47 -16.90 -22.69
C VAL A 628 -14.47 -16.36 -21.68
N ASP A 629 -14.70 -16.64 -20.40
CA ASP A 629 -13.81 -16.28 -19.30
C ASP A 629 -13.55 -17.52 -18.42
N GLY A 630 -12.32 -18.03 -18.47
CA GLY A 630 -11.97 -19.32 -17.85
C GLY A 630 -12.68 -20.51 -18.51
N ASP A 631 -13.44 -21.26 -17.72
CA ASP A 631 -14.16 -22.46 -18.14
C ASP A 631 -15.65 -22.21 -18.45
N ASP A 632 -16.10 -20.94 -18.49
CA ASP A 632 -17.51 -20.57 -18.68
C ASP A 632 -17.69 -19.38 -19.65
N GLU A 633 -18.91 -19.21 -20.15
CA GLU A 633 -19.30 -18.10 -21.02
C GLU A 633 -20.02 -17.02 -20.19
N LEU A 634 -19.45 -15.82 -20.13
CA LEU A 634 -20.10 -14.66 -19.55
C LEU A 634 -20.97 -13.96 -20.61
N VAL A 635 -22.21 -13.65 -20.25
CA VAL A 635 -23.22 -13.06 -21.14
C VAL A 635 -23.78 -11.80 -20.48
N ASP A 636 -23.67 -10.68 -21.19
CA ASP A 636 -24.30 -9.41 -20.79
C ASP A 636 -25.67 -9.32 -21.47
N VAL A 637 -26.76 -9.31 -20.69
CA VAL A 637 -28.15 -9.33 -21.20
C VAL A 637 -28.92 -8.12 -20.68
N VAL A 638 -29.65 -7.43 -21.56
CA VAL A 638 -30.63 -6.41 -21.16
C VAL A 638 -32.00 -7.06 -21.03
N PHE A 639 -32.58 -7.00 -19.83
CA PHE A 639 -33.96 -7.41 -19.58
C PHE A 639 -34.86 -6.18 -19.48
N GLU A 640 -36.09 -6.25 -20.02
CA GLU A 640 -37.05 -5.12 -19.93
C GLU A 640 -37.41 -4.78 -18.48
N SER A 641 -37.39 -5.77 -17.58
CA SER A 641 -37.83 -5.62 -16.18
C SER A 641 -36.76 -5.08 -15.23
N VAL A 642 -35.47 -5.32 -15.51
CA VAL A 642 -34.37 -5.07 -14.55
C VAL A 642 -33.12 -4.42 -15.16
N GLY A 643 -33.14 -4.09 -16.45
CA GLY A 643 -32.01 -3.50 -17.16
C GLY A 643 -30.88 -4.50 -17.43
N ILE A 644 -29.65 -4.00 -17.53
CA ILE A 644 -28.48 -4.80 -17.95
C ILE A 644 -27.99 -5.67 -16.78
N LYS A 645 -27.82 -6.97 -17.04
CA LYS A 645 -27.25 -7.94 -16.09
C LYS A 645 -26.14 -8.76 -16.74
N ARG A 646 -25.02 -8.92 -16.03
CA ARG A 646 -23.91 -9.79 -16.40
C ARG A 646 -24.06 -11.14 -15.73
N LEU A 647 -24.10 -12.21 -16.53
CA LEU A 647 -24.49 -13.54 -16.09
C LEU A 647 -23.50 -14.60 -16.58
N ALA A 648 -23.20 -15.58 -15.74
CA ALA A 648 -22.48 -16.79 -16.14
C ALA A 648 -23.47 -17.76 -16.80
N ALA A 649 -23.24 -18.14 -18.05
CA ALA A 649 -24.14 -18.95 -18.86
C ALA A 649 -24.48 -20.30 -18.20
N SER A 650 -23.52 -20.92 -17.53
CA SER A 650 -23.72 -22.21 -16.83
C SER A 650 -24.66 -22.12 -15.63
N LEU A 651 -24.78 -20.94 -15.00
CA LEU A 651 -25.57 -20.74 -13.77
C LEU A 651 -26.90 -20.03 -14.05
N ALA A 652 -26.95 -19.20 -15.09
CA ALA A 652 -28.09 -18.34 -15.37
C ALA A 652 -29.25 -19.04 -16.08
N ASN A 653 -29.07 -20.29 -16.55
CA ASN A 653 -30.11 -21.09 -17.20
C ASN A 653 -30.89 -20.33 -18.31
N LEU A 654 -30.19 -19.49 -19.07
CA LEU A 654 -30.77 -18.69 -20.15
C LEU A 654 -31.24 -19.59 -21.30
N LYS A 655 -32.48 -19.42 -21.75
CA LYS A 655 -33.03 -20.11 -22.92
C LYS A 655 -33.07 -19.18 -24.10
N ILE A 656 -32.49 -19.56 -25.24
CA ILE A 656 -32.63 -18.80 -26.50
C ILE A 656 -34.07 -18.92 -26.97
N VAL A 657 -34.69 -17.79 -27.32
CA VAL A 657 -36.08 -17.67 -27.81
C VAL A 657 -36.11 -17.33 -29.28
#